data_AF-A0A524DHA6-F1
#
_entry.id   AF-A0A524DHA6-F1
#
_cell.length_a   1.000
_cell.length_b   1.000
_cell.length_c   1.000
_cell.angle_alpha   90.00
_cell.angle_beta   90.00
_cell.angle_gamma   90.00
#
_symmetry.space_group_name_H-M   'P 1'
#
loop_
_entity.id
_entity.type
_entity.pdbx_description
1 polymer ?
#
loop_
_entity_poly.entity_id
_entity_poly.type
_entity_poly.pdbx_seq_one_letter_code
_entity_poly.pdbx_strand_id
1 'polypeptide(L)'
;MGRQKCPVCNGAGEEIISEKTCPKCKGIGSNKIVLSSSYSSSNNDNKCEKCGGSGVLRKTRKCTFCDGTGSIKSCDLCGEPIEKGNAVRRGNQDLCPKCVKEPMVYTLKPPCNSRIVEHGTYYHAKCKDFTKFGLFAELYPGIDGLIRSKNLRGLKRSDVGKEIIVKVINKTRDGKIELMPVNLKKYRNGIKREKMDRIKISNISRKMQNQTVLIQGKVSQIRQTTGPIAYNFSDESGSIAGAAFVKSKQENPYENIEVDDIVEVYGSVSIHRDILQIEIEDMVEAGDDEAEEVHQRIEKVLKEKSKPEETDFLIDNPILKNMKDDLYKLATIIRRAIFDGTPILIRHHADTDGITCAVALEQAILPILQREQPESIQYRLKRSPSKSPFWDFIDVTKDVDYALQDAVRFGDKLPLVLLLDLGSSHESLASIKKAKLFGLDVAVMDHHFPEEIIKENVLVHVNPYYKEGDYNLCAGMLGVELANIINPEISEEIIHLPAIAGIADHVEGEPLEKYMLLAQKKGLKKSFMEKIGLAVDYEQYFLRFADGKNIIDSLYGLDGLNKKNHHEVVELLAGEAQQAIDEQLAICREHLQSEELANKAILYTIDVERFARKFEFPPPGKTTGAIHDEMTDKNPDKGVVTLGVGPDFIVLRSKGVLMNFPRIIGNLKKKLPEAGADGGGHEVVGSVKFVEGMREEVLDFLKKSIGKAEVQL
;
A
#
# COMPACT_ATOMS: atom_id res chain seq x y z
N MET A 1 30.82 -40.44 -10.72
CA MET A 1 32.07 -40.14 -11.47
C MET A 1 31.72 -39.31 -12.70
N GLY A 2 31.71 -37.98 -12.56
CA GLY A 2 31.43 -37.08 -13.69
C GLY A 2 32.73 -36.46 -14.17
N ARG A 3 33.17 -36.79 -15.39
CA ARG A 3 34.17 -35.95 -16.08
C ARG A 3 33.41 -34.73 -16.62
N GLN A 4 33.75 -33.54 -16.15
CA GLN A 4 33.17 -32.31 -16.67
C GLN A 4 34.05 -31.74 -17.79
N LYS A 5 33.45 -30.95 -18.69
CA LYS A 5 34.20 -30.24 -19.74
C LYS A 5 35.22 -29.33 -19.06
N CYS A 6 36.43 -29.30 -19.61
CA CYS A 6 37.46 -28.39 -19.12
C CYS A 6 36.97 -26.94 -19.29
N PRO A 7 36.92 -26.11 -18.22
CA PRO A 7 36.41 -24.74 -18.30
C PRO A 7 37.31 -23.82 -19.12
N VAL A 8 38.59 -24.19 -19.30
CA VAL A 8 39.58 -23.38 -20.03
C VAL A 8 39.51 -23.60 -21.55
N CYS A 9 39.34 -24.85 -22.01
CA CYS A 9 39.24 -25.17 -23.45
C CYS A 9 37.83 -25.56 -23.91
N ASN A 10 36.85 -25.49 -23.00
CA ASN A 10 35.44 -25.83 -23.22
C ASN A 10 35.18 -27.21 -23.87
N GLY A 11 36.08 -28.18 -23.66
CA GLY A 11 36.00 -29.51 -24.26
C GLY A 11 36.95 -29.78 -25.43
N ALA A 12 37.61 -28.74 -25.97
CA ALA A 12 38.44 -28.86 -27.18
C ALA A 12 39.80 -29.52 -26.96
N GLY A 13 40.31 -29.55 -25.72
CA GLY A 13 41.66 -30.05 -25.39
C GLY A 13 42.80 -29.09 -25.77
N GLU A 14 42.48 -28.01 -26.49
CA GLU A 14 43.44 -27.03 -27.00
C GLU A 14 43.06 -25.60 -26.60
N GLU A 15 44.06 -24.79 -26.30
CA GLU A 15 43.94 -23.35 -26.07
C GLU A 15 44.36 -22.57 -27.32
N ILE A 16 43.58 -21.58 -27.72
CA ILE A 16 43.91 -20.70 -28.83
C ILE A 16 44.94 -19.67 -28.34
N ILE A 17 46.17 -19.73 -28.85
CA ILE A 17 47.27 -18.81 -28.51
C ILE A 17 47.12 -17.50 -29.27
N SER A 18 46.70 -17.59 -30.54
CA SER A 18 46.46 -16.42 -31.38
C SER A 18 45.50 -16.78 -32.49
N GLU A 19 44.54 -15.89 -32.73
CA GLU A 19 43.63 -15.94 -33.86
C GLU A 19 43.97 -14.78 -34.78
N LYS A 20 44.50 -15.07 -35.97
CA LYS A 20 44.78 -14.06 -36.97
C LYS A 20 43.80 -14.21 -38.11
N THR A 21 43.17 -13.11 -38.50
CA THR A 21 42.33 -13.06 -39.70
C THR A 21 43.13 -13.57 -40.88
N CYS A 22 42.57 -14.55 -41.60
CA CYS A 22 43.26 -15.16 -42.72
C CYS A 22 43.55 -14.08 -43.78
N PRO A 23 44.83 -13.81 -44.10
CA PRO A 23 45.17 -12.71 -45.00
C PRO A 23 44.70 -12.97 -46.44
N LYS A 24 44.41 -14.23 -46.81
CA LYS A 24 44.00 -14.63 -48.17
C LYS A 24 42.52 -14.35 -48.43
N CYS A 25 41.64 -14.58 -47.45
CA CYS A 25 40.20 -14.31 -47.57
C CYS A 25 39.73 -13.10 -46.74
N LYS A 26 40.64 -12.40 -46.07
CA LYS A 26 40.35 -11.26 -45.18
C LYS A 26 39.22 -11.53 -44.16
N GLY A 27 39.10 -12.77 -43.68
CA GLY A 27 38.08 -13.15 -42.68
C GLY A 27 36.82 -13.80 -43.26
N ILE A 28 36.62 -13.78 -44.59
CA ILE A 28 35.38 -14.25 -45.23
C ILE A 28 35.29 -15.79 -45.28
N GLY A 29 36.42 -16.48 -45.17
CA GLY A 29 36.47 -17.94 -45.26
C GLY A 29 36.37 -18.49 -46.69
N SER A 30 36.02 -17.67 -47.68
CA SER A 30 35.98 -18.02 -49.12
C SER A 30 36.76 -17.01 -49.97
N ASN A 31 37.14 -17.41 -51.19
CA ASN A 31 37.86 -16.54 -52.14
C ASN A 31 36.95 -15.89 -53.21
N LYS A 32 35.62 -16.10 -53.15
CA LYS A 32 34.63 -15.52 -54.08
C LYS A 32 33.46 -14.92 -53.29
N ILE A 33 33.17 -13.64 -53.53
CA ILE A 33 31.96 -12.97 -53.05
C ILE A 33 30.82 -13.38 -53.99
N VAL A 34 29.87 -14.17 -53.52
CA VAL A 34 28.67 -14.53 -54.29
C VAL A 34 27.56 -13.54 -53.91
N LEU A 35 27.13 -12.72 -54.88
CA LEU A 35 25.99 -11.82 -54.77
C LEU A 35 24.73 -12.52 -55.31
N SER A 36 23.69 -12.52 -54.47
CA SER A 36 22.28 -12.83 -54.72
C SER A 36 21.75 -14.26 -54.53
N SER A 37 20.50 -14.23 -54.08
CA SER A 37 19.51 -15.24 -53.73
C SER A 37 19.17 -16.23 -54.83
N SER A 38 19.34 -17.53 -54.56
CA SER A 38 18.45 -18.66 -54.91
C SER A 38 19.15 -20.00 -54.71
N TYR A 39 18.60 -20.82 -53.81
CA TYR A 39 18.74 -22.28 -53.64
C TYR A 39 20.10 -23.01 -53.58
N SER A 40 20.07 -24.00 -52.68
CA SER A 40 21.02 -25.06 -52.39
C SER A 40 21.89 -25.57 -53.54
N SER A 41 23.20 -25.56 -53.33
CA SER A 41 24.14 -26.53 -53.87
C SER A 41 25.29 -26.69 -52.88
N SER A 42 25.49 -27.91 -52.40
CA SER A 42 26.63 -28.34 -51.59
C SER A 42 27.93 -28.15 -52.36
N ASN A 43 28.66 -27.06 -52.13
CA ASN A 43 29.99 -26.84 -52.71
C ASN A 43 31.05 -26.76 -51.60
N ASN A 44 31.76 -27.87 -51.39
CA ASN A 44 33.04 -27.91 -50.69
C ASN A 44 34.15 -27.13 -51.43
N ASP A 45 33.88 -26.64 -52.65
CA ASP A 45 34.85 -25.98 -53.55
C ASP A 45 35.14 -24.50 -53.25
N ASN A 46 34.43 -23.89 -52.30
CA ASN A 46 34.57 -22.45 -52.01
C ASN A 46 35.30 -22.14 -50.70
N LYS A 47 35.94 -23.13 -50.07
CA LYS A 47 36.73 -22.91 -48.84
C LYS A 47 38.08 -22.30 -49.19
N CYS A 48 38.43 -21.21 -48.51
CA CYS A 48 39.75 -20.60 -48.64
C CYS A 48 40.83 -21.61 -48.25
N GLU A 49 41.64 -22.05 -49.20
CA GLU A 49 42.69 -23.07 -49.03
C GLU A 49 43.61 -22.81 -47.84
N LYS A 50 43.84 -21.54 -47.48
CA LYS A 50 44.75 -21.17 -46.40
C LYS A 50 44.14 -21.40 -45.01
N CYS A 51 42.84 -21.20 -44.84
CA CYS A 51 42.15 -21.35 -43.54
C CYS A 51 41.11 -22.48 -43.51
N GLY A 52 40.96 -23.23 -44.60
CA GLY A 52 40.00 -24.33 -44.71
C GLY A 52 38.53 -23.90 -44.60
N GLY A 53 38.21 -22.63 -44.81
CA GLY A 53 36.84 -22.11 -44.70
C GLY A 53 36.52 -21.31 -43.43
N SER A 54 37.40 -21.30 -42.42
CA SER A 54 37.12 -20.67 -41.13
C SER A 54 37.22 -19.14 -41.14
N GLY A 55 37.89 -18.55 -42.13
CA GLY A 55 38.23 -17.12 -42.16
C GLY A 55 39.41 -16.73 -41.27
N VAL A 56 39.91 -17.65 -40.45
CA VAL A 56 40.88 -17.39 -39.37
C VAL A 56 41.96 -18.47 -39.29
N LEU A 57 43.20 -18.05 -39.06
CA LEU A 57 44.32 -18.94 -38.79
C LEU A 57 44.52 -19.01 -37.27
N ARG A 58 44.14 -20.14 -36.67
CA ARG A 58 44.29 -20.39 -35.24
C ARG A 58 45.60 -21.12 -34.99
N LYS A 59 46.45 -20.53 -34.15
CA LYS A 59 47.60 -21.22 -33.57
C LYS A 59 47.16 -21.73 -32.20
N THR A 60 47.02 -23.04 -32.06
CA THR A 60 46.61 -23.67 -30.80
C THR A 60 47.82 -24.27 -30.08
N ARG A 61 47.74 -24.35 -28.75
CA ARG A 61 48.60 -25.21 -27.92
C ARG A 61 47.73 -26.19 -27.17
N LYS A 62 48.34 -27.29 -26.73
CA LYS A 62 47.72 -28.21 -25.77
C LYS A 62 47.27 -27.42 -24.54
N CYS A 63 46.00 -27.56 -24.14
CA CYS A 63 45.46 -26.84 -22.99
C CYS A 63 46.24 -27.22 -21.73
N THR A 64 46.76 -26.24 -21.00
CA THR A 64 47.62 -26.50 -19.83
C THR A 64 46.81 -27.04 -18.66
N PHE A 65 45.53 -26.72 -18.57
CA PHE A 65 44.65 -27.10 -17.47
C PHE A 65 44.14 -28.56 -17.53
N CYS A 66 43.86 -29.07 -18.74
CA CYS A 66 43.45 -30.46 -18.95
C CYS A 66 44.53 -31.32 -19.63
N ASP A 67 45.66 -30.73 -20.01
CA ASP A 67 46.74 -31.40 -20.72
C ASP A 67 46.20 -32.22 -21.91
N GLY A 68 45.41 -31.58 -22.76
CA GLY A 68 44.90 -32.15 -24.02
C GLY A 68 43.65 -33.03 -23.93
N THR A 69 43.12 -33.33 -22.75
CA THR A 69 42.02 -34.31 -22.63
C THR A 69 40.62 -33.73 -22.85
N GLY A 70 40.48 -32.41 -22.90
CA GLY A 70 39.18 -31.71 -23.02
C GLY A 70 38.25 -31.87 -21.80
N SER A 71 38.58 -32.75 -20.86
CA SER A 71 37.77 -33.11 -19.70
C SER A 71 38.62 -33.22 -18.45
N ILE A 72 38.05 -32.81 -17.32
CA ILE A 72 38.70 -32.78 -16.00
C ILE A 72 37.78 -33.36 -14.93
N LYS A 73 38.36 -33.67 -13.78
CA LYS A 73 37.61 -34.14 -12.61
C LYS A 73 37.15 -32.95 -11.76
N SER A 74 35.97 -33.02 -11.15
CA SER A 74 35.54 -32.12 -10.09
C SER A 74 35.97 -32.65 -8.72
N CYS A 75 36.14 -31.75 -7.77
CA CYS A 75 36.36 -32.10 -6.37
C CYS A 75 35.08 -32.67 -5.76
N ASP A 76 35.16 -33.88 -5.20
CA ASP A 76 33.99 -34.55 -4.60
C ASP A 76 33.44 -33.84 -3.34
N LEU A 77 34.18 -32.87 -2.76
CA LEU A 77 33.76 -32.10 -1.59
C LEU A 77 33.18 -30.71 -1.90
N CYS A 78 33.75 -29.98 -2.86
CA CYS A 78 33.34 -28.60 -3.15
C CYS A 78 32.85 -28.36 -4.58
N GLY A 79 32.86 -29.38 -5.44
CA GLY A 79 32.44 -29.28 -6.83
C GLY A 79 33.44 -28.57 -7.76
N GLU A 80 34.46 -27.88 -7.23
CA GLU A 80 35.41 -27.12 -8.05
C GLU A 80 36.20 -28.01 -9.03
N PRO A 81 36.48 -27.52 -10.25
CA PRO A 81 37.30 -28.22 -11.23
C PRO A 81 38.75 -28.40 -10.75
N ILE A 82 39.25 -29.63 -10.79
CA ILE A 82 40.62 -29.95 -10.41
C ILE A 82 41.50 -30.00 -11.66
N GLU A 83 42.56 -29.19 -11.68
CA GLU A 83 43.62 -29.26 -12.68
C GLU A 83 44.24 -30.67 -12.71
N LYS A 84 44.50 -31.18 -13.91
CA LYS A 84 45.00 -32.55 -14.08
C LYS A 84 46.39 -32.68 -13.46
N GLY A 85 46.53 -33.60 -12.49
CA GLY A 85 47.76 -33.79 -11.69
C GLY A 85 47.67 -33.22 -10.26
N ASN A 86 46.74 -32.29 -10.01
CA ASN A 86 46.51 -31.68 -8.69
C ASN A 86 45.41 -32.37 -7.87
N ALA A 87 44.88 -33.49 -8.36
CA ALA A 87 43.90 -34.30 -7.64
C ALA A 87 44.59 -35.08 -6.52
N VAL A 88 44.23 -34.76 -5.28
CA VAL A 88 44.68 -35.51 -4.11
C VAL A 88 43.66 -36.61 -3.82
N ARG A 89 44.06 -37.86 -4.01
CA ARG A 89 43.19 -39.02 -3.79
C ARG A 89 43.15 -39.38 -2.30
N ARG A 90 41.98 -39.33 -1.67
CA ARG A 90 41.75 -39.85 -0.31
C ARG A 90 40.67 -40.93 -0.35
N GLY A 91 41.08 -42.19 -0.28
CA GLY A 91 40.17 -43.32 -0.47
C GLY A 91 39.63 -43.34 -1.90
N ASN A 92 38.30 -43.37 -2.04
CA ASN A 92 37.61 -43.32 -3.35
C ASN A 92 37.28 -41.90 -3.83
N GLN A 93 37.71 -40.85 -3.13
CA GLN A 93 37.41 -39.45 -3.46
C GLN A 93 38.61 -38.73 -4.08
N ASP A 94 38.36 -37.94 -5.12
CA ASP A 94 39.31 -37.01 -5.75
C ASP A 94 39.07 -35.60 -5.21
N LEU A 95 40.02 -35.05 -4.44
CA LEU A 95 39.88 -33.77 -3.74
C LEU A 95 40.85 -32.71 -4.27
N CYS A 96 40.42 -31.44 -4.29
CA CYS A 96 41.30 -30.33 -4.62
C CYS A 96 42.26 -30.01 -3.45
N PRO A 97 43.46 -29.46 -3.71
CA PRO A 97 44.45 -29.17 -2.67
C PRO A 97 43.92 -28.25 -1.55
N LYS A 98 42.98 -27.34 -1.88
CA LYS A 98 42.33 -26.42 -0.94
C LYS A 98 41.45 -27.15 0.07
N CYS A 99 40.60 -28.07 -0.39
CA CYS A 99 39.74 -28.88 0.49
C CYS A 99 40.50 -29.91 1.32
N VAL A 100 41.72 -30.28 0.90
CA VAL A 100 42.60 -31.14 1.71
C VAL A 100 43.25 -30.37 2.86
N LYS A 101 43.60 -29.09 2.66
CA LYS A 101 44.19 -28.23 3.70
C LYS A 101 43.15 -27.65 4.67
N GLU A 102 41.97 -27.27 4.16
CA GLU A 102 40.90 -26.64 4.92
C GLU A 102 39.55 -27.30 4.56
N PRO A 103 39.22 -28.44 5.19
CA PRO A 103 37.97 -29.13 4.94
C PRO A 103 36.78 -28.26 5.35
N MET A 104 35.64 -28.46 4.69
CA MET A 104 34.39 -27.81 5.04
C MET A 104 33.69 -28.62 6.14
N VAL A 105 33.26 -27.93 7.19
CA VAL A 105 32.49 -28.47 8.31
C VAL A 105 31.12 -27.82 8.28
N TYR A 106 30.08 -28.64 8.17
CA TYR A 106 28.72 -28.16 8.00
C TYR A 106 27.96 -28.07 9.32
N THR A 107 27.23 -26.99 9.51
CA THR A 107 26.13 -26.89 10.48
C THR A 107 24.83 -27.17 9.77
N LEU A 108 24.03 -28.09 10.30
CA LEU A 108 22.70 -28.36 9.77
C LEU A 108 21.74 -27.25 10.24
N LYS A 109 20.93 -26.72 9.31
CA LYS A 109 19.84 -25.79 9.61
C LYS A 109 18.53 -26.27 8.98
N PRO A 110 17.37 -25.86 9.51
CA PRO A 110 16.08 -26.18 8.91
C PRO A 110 15.91 -25.58 7.50
N PRO A 111 15.04 -26.14 6.66
CA PRO A 111 14.46 -27.49 6.77
C PRO A 111 15.56 -28.55 6.74
N CYS A 112 15.53 -29.54 7.64
CA CYS A 112 16.53 -30.62 7.66
C CYS A 112 16.00 -31.93 8.25
N ASN A 113 16.25 -33.04 7.55
CA ASN A 113 16.09 -34.40 8.08
C ASN A 113 17.37 -35.23 7.93
N SER A 114 17.35 -36.48 8.39
CA SER A 114 18.53 -37.35 8.38
C SER A 114 19.08 -37.63 6.96
N ARG A 115 18.32 -37.40 5.88
CA ARG A 115 18.72 -37.64 4.48
C ARG A 115 19.86 -36.72 4.02
N ILE A 116 19.94 -35.48 4.50
CA ILE A 116 20.98 -34.51 4.10
C ILE A 116 22.38 -34.85 4.62
N VAL A 117 22.45 -35.72 5.64
CA VAL A 117 23.70 -36.20 6.21
C VAL A 117 24.40 -37.13 5.23
N GLU A 118 25.59 -36.75 4.79
CA GLU A 118 26.36 -37.47 3.77
C GLU A 118 27.54 -38.21 4.37
N HIS A 119 27.77 -39.42 3.87
CA HIS A 119 28.96 -40.20 4.20
C HIS A 119 30.23 -39.46 3.76
N GLY A 120 31.23 -39.39 4.65
CA GLY A 120 32.52 -38.77 4.38
C GLY A 120 32.60 -37.28 4.70
N THR A 121 31.47 -36.64 5.00
CA THR A 121 31.36 -35.20 5.28
C THR A 121 31.56 -34.88 6.76
N TYR A 122 32.04 -33.67 7.06
CA TYR A 122 32.27 -33.20 8.42
C TYR A 122 31.13 -32.30 8.90
N TYR A 123 30.71 -32.46 10.15
CA TYR A 123 29.63 -31.70 10.76
C TYR A 123 30.03 -31.21 12.16
N HIS A 124 29.45 -30.09 12.57
CA HIS A 124 29.39 -29.71 13.98
C HIS A 124 28.34 -30.56 14.68
N ALA A 125 28.64 -31.02 15.89
CA ALA A 125 27.76 -31.86 16.67
C ALA A 125 27.88 -31.55 18.16
N LYS A 126 26.80 -31.70 18.91
CA LYS A 126 26.80 -31.56 20.37
C LYS A 126 26.76 -32.93 21.03
N CYS A 127 27.68 -33.21 21.95
CA CYS A 127 27.66 -34.45 22.72
C CYS A 127 26.36 -34.53 23.54
N LYS A 128 25.53 -35.54 23.29
CA LYS A 128 24.17 -35.62 23.86
C LYS A 128 24.08 -36.60 25.02
N ASP A 129 24.48 -37.85 24.81
CA ASP A 129 24.36 -38.90 25.83
C ASP A 129 25.47 -39.96 25.70
N PHE A 130 25.95 -40.45 26.83
CA PHE A 130 27.06 -41.40 26.91
C PHE A 130 26.58 -42.76 27.43
N THR A 131 26.58 -43.75 26.53
CA THR A 131 26.09 -45.10 26.81
C THR A 131 27.23 -46.13 26.89
N LYS A 132 26.90 -47.39 27.19
CA LYS A 132 27.87 -48.50 27.18
C LYS A 132 28.45 -48.77 25.78
N PHE A 133 27.73 -48.39 24.72
CA PHE A 133 28.11 -48.66 23.32
C PHE A 133 28.86 -47.50 22.64
N GLY A 134 28.90 -46.34 23.28
CA GLY A 134 29.52 -45.13 22.75
C GLY A 134 28.82 -43.84 23.19
N LEU A 135 29.24 -42.74 22.58
CA LEU A 135 28.67 -41.40 22.80
C LEU A 135 27.75 -41.05 21.63
N PHE A 136 26.51 -40.70 21.92
CA PHE A 136 25.61 -40.07 20.96
C PHE A 136 25.96 -38.59 20.83
N ALA A 137 26.16 -38.14 19.60
CA ALA A 137 26.35 -36.73 19.26
C ALA A 137 25.19 -36.28 18.36
N GLU A 138 24.55 -35.19 18.76
CA GLU A 138 23.44 -34.55 18.06
C GLU A 138 23.99 -33.64 16.97
N LEU A 139 23.71 -33.95 15.71
CA LEU A 139 24.05 -33.09 14.57
C LEU A 139 23.07 -31.92 14.43
N TYR A 140 21.82 -32.19 14.79
CA TYR A 140 20.68 -31.27 14.83
C TYR A 140 19.62 -31.89 15.76
N PRO A 141 18.75 -31.14 16.44
CA PRO A 141 17.66 -31.71 17.23
C PRO A 141 16.89 -32.81 16.46
N GLY A 142 16.93 -34.05 16.98
CA GLY A 142 16.31 -35.22 16.35
C GLY A 142 17.17 -35.98 15.33
N ILE A 143 18.37 -35.48 14.99
CA ILE A 143 19.36 -36.15 14.13
C ILE A 143 20.60 -36.50 14.94
N ASP A 144 20.57 -37.70 15.54
CA ASP A 144 21.66 -38.21 16.36
C ASP A 144 22.56 -39.18 15.56
N GLY A 145 23.85 -39.14 15.83
CA GLY A 145 24.80 -40.13 15.37
C GLY A 145 25.59 -40.75 16.52
N LEU A 146 26.01 -42.00 16.36
CA LEU A 146 26.74 -42.75 17.39
C LEU A 146 28.24 -42.74 17.10
N ILE A 147 29.03 -42.26 18.07
CA ILE A 147 30.47 -42.47 18.15
C ILE A 147 30.70 -43.73 18.99
N ARG A 148 31.01 -44.85 18.33
CA ARG A 148 31.24 -46.14 19.03
C ARG A 148 32.38 -46.05 20.04
N SER A 149 32.35 -46.86 21.09
CA SER A 149 33.36 -46.88 22.16
C SER A 149 34.81 -46.96 21.66
N LYS A 150 35.06 -47.72 20.57
CA LYS A 150 36.39 -47.83 19.94
C LYS A 150 36.93 -46.53 19.32
N ASN A 151 36.06 -45.56 19.04
CA ASN A 151 36.35 -44.32 18.30
C ASN A 151 36.29 -43.06 19.18
N LEU A 152 36.10 -43.19 20.50
CA LEU A 152 35.89 -42.04 21.40
C LEU A 152 37.08 -41.07 21.47
N ARG A 153 38.30 -41.49 21.11
CA ARG A 153 39.52 -40.63 20.99
C ARG A 153 39.70 -39.61 22.13
N GLY A 154 39.44 -40.03 23.38
CA GLY A 154 39.63 -39.20 24.57
C GLY A 154 38.37 -38.47 25.06
N LEU A 155 37.23 -38.57 24.37
CA LEU A 155 35.94 -38.08 24.84
C LEU A 155 35.45 -38.89 26.06
N LYS A 156 35.01 -38.19 27.09
CA LYS A 156 34.56 -38.72 28.38
C LYS A 156 33.10 -38.35 28.63
N ARG A 157 32.51 -38.96 29.67
CA ARG A 157 31.15 -38.60 30.14
C ARG A 157 31.00 -37.12 30.48
N SER A 158 32.08 -36.47 30.94
CA SER A 158 32.12 -35.03 31.23
C SER A 158 32.04 -34.12 30.00
N ASP A 159 32.10 -34.69 28.78
CA ASP A 159 32.02 -33.91 27.54
C ASP A 159 30.60 -33.82 26.99
N VAL A 160 29.61 -34.44 27.65
CA VAL A 160 28.19 -34.22 27.37
C VAL A 160 27.88 -32.72 27.48
N GLY A 161 27.21 -32.19 26.46
CA GLY A 161 26.92 -30.76 26.28
C GLY A 161 27.97 -30.00 25.48
N LYS A 162 29.18 -30.54 25.23
CA LYS A 162 30.22 -29.86 24.45
C LYS A 162 30.01 -30.02 22.94
N GLU A 163 30.41 -29.00 22.20
CA GLU A 163 30.48 -29.06 20.73
C GLU A 163 31.77 -29.74 20.26
N ILE A 164 31.63 -30.61 19.26
CA ILE A 164 32.71 -31.37 18.64
C ILE A 164 32.54 -31.41 17.13
N ILE A 165 33.64 -31.60 16.41
CA ILE A 165 33.60 -31.85 14.96
C ILE A 165 33.64 -33.35 14.72
N VAL A 166 32.69 -33.84 13.92
CA VAL A 166 32.54 -35.26 13.61
C VAL A 166 32.58 -35.48 12.11
N LYS A 167 33.16 -36.60 11.69
CA LYS A 167 33.05 -37.12 10.32
C LYS A 167 32.04 -38.25 10.29
N VAL A 168 31.14 -38.24 9.32
CA VAL A 168 30.22 -39.35 9.08
C VAL A 168 30.99 -40.49 8.42
N ILE A 169 31.08 -41.62 9.11
CA ILE A 169 31.80 -42.81 8.63
C ILE A 169 30.88 -43.87 8.06
N ASN A 170 29.60 -43.87 8.44
CA ASN A 170 28.59 -44.73 7.85
C ASN A 170 27.19 -44.15 8.05
N LYS A 171 26.29 -44.47 7.14
CA LYS A 171 24.86 -44.18 7.25
C LYS A 171 24.09 -45.38 6.71
N THR A 172 23.32 -46.05 7.56
CA THR A 172 22.51 -47.19 7.14
C THR A 172 21.24 -46.74 6.43
N ARG A 173 20.58 -47.66 5.68
CA ARG A 173 19.28 -47.40 5.05
C ARG A 173 18.20 -47.03 6.07
N ASP A 174 18.30 -47.55 7.29
CA ASP A 174 17.38 -47.27 8.40
C ASP A 174 17.67 -45.93 9.12
N GLY A 175 18.56 -45.09 8.57
CA GLY A 175 18.85 -43.76 9.12
C GLY A 175 19.83 -43.74 10.30
N LYS A 176 20.45 -44.86 10.68
CA LYS A 176 21.48 -44.87 11.74
C LYS A 176 22.77 -44.27 11.22
N ILE A 177 23.26 -43.23 11.90
CA ILE A 177 24.47 -42.50 11.54
C ILE A 177 25.60 -42.93 12.46
N GLU A 178 26.73 -43.35 11.89
CA GLU A 178 27.95 -43.65 12.63
C GLU A 178 28.95 -42.50 12.44
N LEU A 179 29.46 -41.98 13.56
CA LEU A 179 30.29 -40.79 13.62
C LEU A 179 31.70 -41.11 14.12
N MET A 180 32.67 -40.32 13.68
CA MET A 180 34.04 -40.34 14.17
C MET A 180 34.50 -38.92 14.54
N PRO A 181 34.91 -38.66 15.79
CA PRO A 181 35.40 -37.35 16.19
C PRO A 181 36.73 -37.01 15.52
N VAL A 182 36.87 -35.76 15.08
CA VAL A 182 38.05 -35.24 14.39
C VAL A 182 38.48 -33.92 15.03
N ASN A 183 39.77 -33.77 15.28
CA ASN A 183 40.34 -32.51 15.74
C ASN A 183 40.95 -31.77 14.54
N LEU A 184 40.25 -30.75 14.04
CA LEU A 184 40.66 -29.93 12.91
C LEU A 184 41.15 -28.56 13.42
N LYS A 185 42.42 -28.22 13.14
CA LYS A 185 43.00 -26.92 13.53
C LYS A 185 42.61 -25.77 12.59
N LYS A 186 42.29 -26.08 11.33
CA LYS A 186 41.83 -25.11 10.30
C LYS A 186 40.74 -25.77 9.47
N TYR A 187 39.61 -25.09 9.34
CA TYR A 187 38.46 -25.55 8.55
C TYR A 187 37.58 -24.35 8.16
N ARG A 188 36.70 -24.56 7.18
CA ARG A 188 35.70 -23.57 6.76
C ARG A 188 34.32 -24.02 7.23
N ASN A 189 33.50 -23.09 7.70
CA ASN A 189 32.11 -23.38 8.05
C ASN A 189 31.24 -23.33 6.81
N GLY A 190 30.31 -24.27 6.69
CA GLY A 190 29.23 -24.25 5.72
C GLY A 190 27.89 -24.47 6.41
N ILE A 191 26.80 -24.00 5.81
CA ILE A 191 25.44 -24.32 6.25
C ILE A 191 24.86 -25.33 5.27
N LYS A 192 24.17 -26.35 5.78
CA LYS A 192 23.47 -27.33 4.95
C LYS A 192 22.01 -27.43 5.34
N ARG A 193 21.14 -27.29 4.35
CA ARG A 193 19.68 -27.37 4.44
C ARG A 193 19.18 -28.41 3.43
N GLU A 194 18.03 -28.99 3.70
CA GLU A 194 17.32 -29.84 2.76
C GLU A 194 16.55 -29.00 1.75
N LYS A 195 16.29 -29.57 0.58
CA LYS A 195 15.34 -28.98 -0.36
C LYS A 195 13.95 -29.45 0.02
N MET A 196 13.10 -28.51 0.42
CA MET A 196 11.68 -28.74 0.68
C MET A 196 10.88 -27.92 -0.34
N ASP A 197 9.78 -28.48 -0.83
CA ASP A 197 8.91 -27.75 -1.74
C ASP A 197 8.18 -26.65 -0.99
N ARG A 198 8.17 -25.46 -1.57
CA ARG A 198 7.46 -24.30 -1.05
C ARG A 198 5.96 -24.52 -1.19
N ILE A 199 5.19 -24.15 -0.18
CA ILE A 199 3.73 -24.16 -0.24
C ILE A 199 3.21 -22.73 -0.31
N LYS A 200 2.12 -22.55 -1.07
CA LYS A 200 1.37 -21.29 -1.10
C LYS A 200 0.64 -21.09 0.22
N ILE A 201 0.61 -19.86 0.72
CA ILE A 201 -0.06 -19.50 1.96
C ILE A 201 -1.54 -19.91 1.95
N SER A 202 -2.26 -19.73 0.84
CA SER A 202 -3.68 -20.11 0.71
C SER A 202 -3.96 -21.60 0.94
N ASN A 203 -2.95 -22.46 0.78
CA ASN A 203 -3.10 -23.90 0.97
C ASN A 203 -2.92 -24.32 2.43
N ILE A 204 -2.44 -23.40 3.29
CA ILE A 204 -2.30 -23.63 4.72
C ILE A 204 -3.69 -23.57 5.34
N SER A 205 -4.08 -24.64 6.02
CA SER A 205 -5.40 -24.75 6.64
C SER A 205 -5.31 -25.35 8.03
N ARG A 206 -6.39 -25.22 8.81
CA ARG A 206 -6.49 -25.83 10.16
C ARG A 206 -6.20 -27.35 10.17
N LYS A 207 -6.41 -28.05 9.04
CA LYS A 207 -6.11 -29.49 8.91
C LYS A 207 -4.61 -29.80 8.94
N MET A 208 -3.76 -28.80 8.71
CA MET A 208 -2.31 -28.93 8.70
C MET A 208 -1.67 -28.60 10.05
N GLN A 209 -2.46 -28.50 11.13
CA GLN A 209 -1.94 -28.22 12.47
C GLN A 209 -0.81 -29.20 12.85
N ASN A 210 0.28 -28.65 13.39
CA ASN A 210 1.54 -29.32 13.73
C ASN A 210 2.33 -29.90 12.55
N GLN A 211 1.92 -29.66 11.30
CA GLN A 211 2.74 -29.98 10.13
C GLN A 211 3.76 -28.88 9.88
N THR A 212 4.97 -29.27 9.48
CA THR A 212 6.00 -28.33 9.08
C THR A 212 5.80 -27.91 7.63
N VAL A 213 6.02 -26.62 7.39
CA VAL A 213 5.80 -25.97 6.10
C VAL A 213 6.99 -25.07 5.78
N LEU A 214 7.25 -24.91 4.49
CA LEU A 214 8.18 -23.91 3.97
C LEU A 214 7.36 -22.95 3.11
N ILE A 215 7.28 -21.68 3.51
CA ILE A 215 6.69 -20.63 2.70
C ILE A 215 7.78 -19.68 2.21
N GLN A 216 7.50 -18.99 1.13
CA GLN A 216 8.30 -17.88 0.66
C GLN A 216 7.36 -16.71 0.44
N GLY A 217 7.66 -15.57 1.06
CA GLY A 217 6.77 -14.43 1.02
C GLY A 217 7.45 -13.15 1.47
N LYS A 218 6.80 -12.04 1.15
CA LYS A 218 7.16 -10.70 1.58
C LYS A 218 6.73 -10.48 3.03
N VAL A 219 7.60 -9.92 3.85
CA VAL A 219 7.27 -9.47 5.21
C VAL A 219 6.38 -8.23 5.11
N SER A 220 5.12 -8.34 5.49
CA SER A 220 4.18 -7.22 5.46
C SER A 220 4.11 -6.45 6.78
N GLN A 221 4.49 -7.09 7.89
CA GLN A 221 4.51 -6.47 9.21
C GLN A 221 5.45 -7.20 10.16
N ILE A 222 6.10 -6.45 11.05
CA ILE A 222 6.89 -6.98 12.18
C ILE A 222 6.42 -6.32 13.47
N ARG A 223 5.91 -7.11 14.41
CA ARG A 223 5.41 -6.65 15.70
C ARG A 223 6.18 -7.29 16.85
N GLN A 224 6.95 -6.46 17.55
CA GLN A 224 7.58 -6.87 18.80
C GLN A 224 6.51 -6.96 19.90
N THR A 225 6.30 -8.16 20.46
CA THR A 225 5.43 -8.34 21.64
C THR A 225 6.26 -8.54 22.91
N THR A 226 5.60 -8.66 24.06
CA THR A 226 6.25 -9.08 25.32
C THR A 226 6.72 -10.53 25.30
N GLY A 227 6.26 -11.34 24.33
CA GLY A 227 6.65 -12.72 24.11
C GLY A 227 7.34 -12.91 22.75
N PRO A 228 6.78 -13.70 21.81
CA PRO A 228 7.38 -13.90 20.50
C PRO A 228 7.36 -12.62 19.66
N ILE A 229 8.27 -12.54 18.69
CA ILE A 229 8.17 -11.54 17.63
C ILE A 229 7.10 -12.03 16.65
N ALA A 230 6.05 -11.24 16.47
CA ALA A 230 4.99 -11.53 15.53
C ALA A 230 5.36 -10.98 14.15
N TYR A 231 5.19 -11.78 13.12
CA TYR A 231 5.38 -11.39 11.73
C TYR A 231 4.06 -11.57 10.99
N ASN A 232 3.84 -10.80 9.93
CA ASN A 232 2.89 -11.15 8.89
C ASN A 232 3.64 -11.33 7.59
N PHE A 233 3.36 -12.42 6.90
CA PHE A 233 3.92 -12.73 5.59
C PHE A 233 2.82 -12.70 4.54
N SER A 234 3.18 -12.29 3.33
CA SER A 234 2.29 -12.26 2.18
C SER A 234 2.98 -12.84 0.95
N ASP A 235 2.28 -13.68 0.21
CA ASP A 235 2.72 -14.23 -1.08
C ASP A 235 1.67 -13.94 -2.16
N GLU A 236 1.80 -14.53 -3.33
CA GLU A 236 0.82 -14.34 -4.41
C GLU A 236 -0.57 -14.98 -4.14
N SER A 237 -0.74 -15.69 -3.02
CA SER A 237 -1.93 -16.46 -2.70
C SER A 237 -2.70 -15.93 -1.49
N GLY A 238 -2.03 -15.23 -0.56
CA GLY A 238 -2.66 -14.63 0.61
C GLY A 238 -1.65 -14.18 1.66
N SER A 239 -2.14 -13.97 2.89
CA SER A 239 -1.32 -13.59 4.04
C SER A 239 -1.47 -14.55 5.21
N ILE A 240 -0.41 -14.74 6.00
CA ILE A 240 -0.43 -15.55 7.22
C ILE A 240 0.43 -14.93 8.31
N ALA A 241 -0.03 -15.07 9.56
CA ALA A 241 0.73 -14.67 10.73
C ALA A 241 1.86 -15.67 11.03
N GLY A 242 2.95 -15.17 11.60
CA GLY A 242 4.08 -15.97 12.08
C GLY A 242 4.50 -15.53 13.48
N ALA A 243 4.98 -16.46 14.29
CA ALA A 243 5.48 -16.20 15.64
C ALA A 243 6.89 -16.80 15.80
N ALA A 244 7.89 -15.94 16.02
CA ALA A 244 9.26 -16.35 16.31
C ALA A 244 9.54 -16.24 17.81
N PHE A 245 9.86 -17.37 18.44
CA PHE A 245 10.28 -17.40 19.85
C PHE A 245 11.80 -17.25 19.94
N VAL A 246 12.24 -16.05 20.33
CA VAL A 246 13.66 -15.72 20.50
C VAL A 246 14.02 -15.75 21.99
N LYS A 247 15.12 -16.42 22.36
CA LYS A 247 15.55 -16.56 23.76
C LYS A 247 15.93 -15.24 24.44
N SER A 248 16.45 -14.27 23.70
CA SER A 248 16.73 -12.91 24.18
C SER A 248 16.87 -11.91 23.02
N LYS A 249 16.70 -10.60 23.28
CA LYS A 249 16.88 -9.55 22.24
C LYS A 249 18.28 -9.54 21.62
N GLN A 250 19.32 -9.86 22.39
CA GLN A 250 20.72 -9.89 21.92
C GLN A 250 21.04 -11.15 21.09
N GLU A 251 20.16 -12.15 21.11
CA GLU A 251 20.27 -13.38 20.33
C GLU A 251 19.17 -13.46 19.26
N ASN A 252 18.62 -12.32 18.79
CA ASN A 252 17.64 -12.32 17.71
C ASN A 252 18.31 -12.61 16.36
N PRO A 253 18.13 -13.79 15.76
CA PRO A 253 18.76 -14.11 14.48
C PRO A 253 18.13 -13.37 13.30
N TYR A 254 17.03 -12.65 13.53
CA TYR A 254 16.21 -11.99 12.51
C TYR A 254 16.26 -10.45 12.59
N GLU A 255 17.26 -9.87 13.26
CA GLU A 255 17.35 -8.42 13.47
C GLU A 255 17.50 -7.61 12.17
N ASN A 256 18.08 -8.22 11.12
CA ASN A 256 18.28 -7.56 9.83
C ASN A 256 17.09 -7.72 8.86
N ILE A 257 16.01 -8.40 9.27
CA ILE A 257 14.83 -8.58 8.42
C ILE A 257 13.90 -7.39 8.67
N GLU A 258 13.60 -6.65 7.61
CA GLU A 258 12.75 -5.48 7.60
C GLU A 258 11.41 -5.75 6.91
N VAL A 259 10.51 -4.77 6.96
CA VAL A 259 9.25 -4.80 6.20
C VAL A 259 9.57 -4.67 4.71
N ASP A 260 8.82 -5.38 3.88
CA ASP A 260 8.99 -5.56 2.43
C ASP A 260 10.14 -6.49 1.98
N ASP A 261 10.94 -7.05 2.91
CA ASP A 261 11.91 -8.10 2.59
C ASP A 261 11.24 -9.40 2.12
N ILE A 262 11.87 -10.10 1.17
CA ILE A 262 11.44 -11.43 0.75
C ILE A 262 12.19 -12.48 1.57
N VAL A 263 11.42 -13.30 2.31
CA VAL A 263 11.98 -14.31 3.21
C VAL A 263 11.47 -15.72 2.87
N GLU A 264 12.32 -16.71 3.10
CA GLU A 264 11.91 -18.11 3.24
C GLU A 264 11.69 -18.43 4.72
N VAL A 265 10.47 -18.83 5.06
CA VAL A 265 10.06 -19.12 6.44
C VAL A 265 9.79 -20.60 6.57
N TYR A 266 10.54 -21.25 7.45
CA TYR A 266 10.33 -22.63 7.83
C TYR A 266 9.76 -22.69 9.25
N GLY A 267 8.65 -23.40 9.42
CA GLY A 267 7.99 -23.50 10.72
C GLY A 267 6.85 -24.48 10.74
N SER A 268 6.21 -24.61 11.89
CA SER A 268 5.06 -25.49 12.07
C SER A 268 3.75 -24.71 12.12
N VAL A 269 2.70 -25.25 11.49
CA VAL A 269 1.38 -24.62 11.49
C VAL A 269 0.78 -24.75 12.89
N SER A 270 0.47 -23.64 13.53
CA SER A 270 -0.17 -23.59 14.86
C SER A 270 -1.43 -22.73 14.84
N ILE A 271 -2.25 -22.86 15.88
CA ILE A 271 -3.45 -22.05 16.06
C ILE A 271 -3.32 -21.34 17.41
N HIS A 272 -3.36 -20.02 17.40
CA HIS A 272 -3.31 -19.19 18.60
C HIS A 272 -4.56 -18.31 18.66
N ARG A 273 -5.38 -18.42 19.73
CA ARG A 273 -6.65 -17.66 19.87
C ARG A 273 -7.54 -17.78 18.62
N ASP A 274 -7.68 -19.00 18.10
CA ASP A 274 -8.39 -19.31 16.85
C ASP A 274 -7.81 -18.73 15.55
N ILE A 275 -6.64 -18.10 15.59
CA ILE A 275 -5.94 -17.58 14.40
C ILE A 275 -4.91 -18.61 13.93
N LEU A 276 -4.93 -18.91 12.63
CA LEU A 276 -3.95 -19.76 11.98
C LEU A 276 -2.62 -19.00 11.83
N GLN A 277 -1.52 -19.57 12.29
CA GLN A 277 -0.21 -18.95 12.20
C GLN A 277 0.90 -20.00 11.98
N ILE A 278 2.11 -19.54 11.67
CA ILE A 278 3.32 -20.35 11.59
C ILE A 278 4.18 -20.09 12.83
N GLU A 279 4.47 -21.12 13.62
CA GLU A 279 5.52 -21.04 14.62
C GLU A 279 6.87 -21.16 13.92
N ILE A 280 7.60 -20.04 13.85
CA ILE A 280 8.80 -19.89 13.03
C ILE A 280 9.96 -20.60 13.72
N GLU A 281 10.48 -21.63 13.06
CA GLU A 281 11.68 -22.36 13.49
C GLU A 281 12.95 -21.76 12.88
N ASP A 282 12.90 -21.35 11.61
CA ASP A 282 13.99 -20.64 10.93
C ASP A 282 13.44 -19.73 9.83
N MET A 283 14.09 -18.58 9.63
CA MET A 283 13.74 -17.60 8.61
C MET A 283 15.01 -17.01 8.01
N VAL A 284 15.04 -16.88 6.68
CA VAL A 284 16.20 -16.36 5.94
C VAL A 284 15.71 -15.46 4.83
N GLU A 285 16.42 -14.36 4.60
CA GLU A 285 16.26 -13.54 3.40
C GLU A 285 16.56 -14.37 2.14
N ALA A 286 15.70 -14.24 1.13
CA ALA A 286 15.92 -14.87 -0.16
C ALA A 286 17.13 -14.21 -0.86
N GLY A 287 17.92 -14.99 -1.60
CA GLY A 287 19.03 -14.41 -2.37
C GLY A 287 18.54 -13.50 -3.48
N ASP A 288 19.29 -12.44 -3.82
CA ASP A 288 18.89 -11.33 -4.71
C ASP A 288 18.11 -11.76 -5.97
N ASP A 289 18.61 -12.75 -6.72
CA ASP A 289 17.95 -13.25 -7.95
C ASP A 289 16.60 -13.93 -7.67
N GLU A 290 16.51 -14.70 -6.58
CA GLU A 290 15.26 -15.37 -6.17
C GLU A 290 14.27 -14.38 -5.55
N ALA A 291 14.78 -13.39 -4.81
CA ALA A 291 13.99 -12.31 -4.22
C ALA A 291 13.31 -11.49 -5.32
N GLU A 292 14.04 -11.12 -6.38
CA GLU A 292 13.50 -10.38 -7.52
C GLU A 292 12.41 -11.18 -8.26
N GLU A 293 12.60 -12.48 -8.50
CA GLU A 293 11.58 -13.32 -9.14
C GLU A 293 10.29 -13.39 -8.30
N VAL A 294 10.43 -13.55 -6.97
CA VAL A 294 9.28 -13.56 -6.05
C VAL A 294 8.60 -12.20 -6.03
N HIS A 295 9.38 -11.12 -5.94
CA HIS A 295 8.87 -9.77 -5.93
C HIS A 295 8.03 -9.49 -7.19
N GLN A 296 8.55 -9.83 -8.37
CA GLN A 296 7.81 -9.71 -9.62
C GLN A 296 6.52 -10.54 -9.66
N ARG A 297 6.51 -11.74 -9.07
CA ARG A 297 5.30 -12.58 -8.97
C ARG A 297 4.26 -11.96 -8.05
N ILE A 298 4.67 -11.49 -6.87
CA ILE A 298 3.79 -10.80 -5.90
C ILE A 298 3.23 -9.53 -6.54
N GLU A 299 4.08 -8.70 -7.15
CA GLU A 299 3.66 -7.47 -7.82
C GLU A 299 2.66 -7.71 -8.95
N LYS A 300 2.90 -8.75 -9.76
CA LYS A 300 1.97 -9.13 -10.82
C LYS A 300 0.61 -9.52 -10.27
N VAL A 301 0.55 -10.37 -9.24
CA VAL A 301 -0.73 -10.80 -8.66
C VAL A 301 -1.43 -9.66 -7.93
N LEU A 302 -0.70 -8.85 -7.16
CA LEU A 302 -1.27 -7.66 -6.53
C LEU A 302 -1.85 -6.72 -7.59
N LYS A 303 -1.15 -6.48 -8.71
CA LYS A 303 -1.65 -5.66 -9.81
C LYS A 303 -2.93 -6.23 -10.43
N GLU A 304 -2.99 -7.55 -10.66
CA GLU A 304 -4.17 -8.22 -11.19
C GLU A 304 -5.35 -8.15 -10.20
N LYS A 305 -5.13 -8.44 -8.91
CA LYS A 305 -6.16 -8.42 -7.85
C LYS A 305 -6.70 -7.02 -7.55
N SER A 306 -5.83 -6.02 -7.66
CA SER A 306 -6.18 -4.62 -7.40
C SER A 306 -7.02 -3.99 -8.50
N LYS A 307 -7.02 -4.58 -9.71
CA LYS A 307 -7.87 -4.07 -10.80
C LYS A 307 -9.35 -4.25 -10.43
N PRO A 308 -10.14 -3.17 -10.39
CA PRO A 308 -11.58 -3.28 -10.15
C PRO A 308 -12.28 -3.97 -11.34
N GLU A 309 -13.43 -4.57 -11.06
CA GLU A 309 -14.31 -5.11 -12.09
C GLU A 309 -14.91 -3.96 -12.92
N GLU A 310 -15.26 -4.24 -14.17
CA GLU A 310 -15.90 -3.21 -15.00
C GLU A 310 -17.37 -3.10 -14.63
N THR A 311 -17.71 -1.97 -14.01
CA THR A 311 -19.07 -1.59 -13.60
C THR A 311 -19.58 -0.38 -14.34
N ASP A 312 -20.89 -0.37 -14.57
CA ASP A 312 -21.63 0.81 -14.99
C ASP A 312 -21.86 1.75 -13.79
N PHE A 313 -21.87 3.06 -14.07
CA PHE A 313 -22.29 4.07 -13.10
C PHE A 313 -23.78 3.90 -12.75
N LEU A 314 -24.18 4.35 -11.57
CA LEU A 314 -25.58 4.25 -11.13
C LEU A 314 -26.52 5.12 -11.98
N ILE A 315 -25.99 6.19 -12.57
CA ILE A 315 -26.70 7.06 -13.50
C ILE A 315 -25.95 7.20 -14.82
N ASP A 316 -26.70 7.44 -15.90
CA ASP A 316 -26.10 7.84 -17.17
C ASP A 316 -25.76 9.34 -17.13
N ASN A 317 -24.47 9.68 -17.12
CA ASN A 317 -23.98 11.05 -17.12
C ASN A 317 -22.69 11.18 -17.96
N PRO A 318 -22.61 12.14 -18.92
CA PRO A 318 -21.42 12.32 -19.75
C PRO A 318 -20.14 12.67 -19.00
N ILE A 319 -20.23 13.48 -17.94
CA ILE A 319 -19.07 13.91 -17.14
C ILE A 319 -18.52 12.70 -16.37
N LEU A 320 -19.38 11.88 -15.74
CA LEU A 320 -18.95 10.64 -15.08
C LEU A 320 -18.25 9.68 -16.05
N LYS A 321 -18.77 9.53 -17.28
CA LYS A 321 -18.12 8.74 -18.34
C LYS A 321 -16.72 9.26 -18.67
N ASN A 322 -16.54 10.58 -18.74
CA ASN A 322 -15.24 11.22 -18.97
C ASN A 322 -14.29 11.08 -17.76
N MET A 323 -14.83 10.92 -16.54
CA MET A 323 -14.08 10.69 -15.31
C MET A 323 -13.74 9.21 -15.06
N LYS A 324 -14.25 8.27 -15.88
CA LYS A 324 -14.09 6.82 -15.67
C LYS A 324 -12.63 6.41 -15.41
N ASP A 325 -11.69 6.89 -16.21
CA ASP A 325 -10.27 6.52 -16.05
C ASP A 325 -9.68 6.99 -14.71
N ASP A 326 -10.03 8.19 -14.26
CA ASP A 326 -9.54 8.76 -13.01
C ASP A 326 -10.15 8.03 -11.79
N LEU A 327 -11.45 7.71 -11.86
CA LEU A 327 -12.15 6.92 -10.83
C LEU A 327 -11.61 5.48 -10.76
N TYR A 328 -11.40 4.81 -11.89
CA TYR A 328 -10.82 3.46 -11.92
C TYR A 328 -9.37 3.45 -11.45
N LYS A 329 -8.60 4.51 -11.75
CA LYS A 329 -7.24 4.67 -11.22
C LYS A 329 -7.27 4.79 -9.69
N LEU A 330 -8.14 5.63 -9.14
CA LEU A 330 -8.28 5.77 -7.68
C LEU A 330 -8.77 4.47 -7.02
N ALA A 331 -9.78 3.80 -7.61
CA ALA A 331 -10.24 2.50 -7.13
C ALA A 331 -9.12 1.45 -7.12
N THR A 332 -8.28 1.43 -8.16
CA THR A 332 -7.12 0.53 -8.24
C THR A 332 -6.11 0.82 -7.14
N ILE A 333 -5.82 2.10 -6.84
CA ILE A 333 -4.92 2.51 -5.76
C ILE A 333 -5.47 2.06 -4.40
N ILE A 334 -6.76 2.28 -4.14
CA ILE A 334 -7.42 1.88 -2.89
C ILE A 334 -7.40 0.36 -2.72
N ARG A 335 -7.82 -0.39 -3.76
CA ARG A 335 -7.78 -1.86 -3.74
C ARG A 335 -6.37 -2.39 -3.56
N ARG A 336 -5.37 -1.74 -4.17
CA ARG A 336 -3.96 -2.08 -3.96
C ARG A 336 -3.52 -1.89 -2.52
N ALA A 337 -3.89 -0.79 -1.88
CA ALA A 337 -3.59 -0.57 -0.47
C ALA A 337 -4.22 -1.66 0.42
N ILE A 338 -5.47 -2.06 0.14
CA ILE A 338 -6.14 -3.17 0.85
C ILE A 338 -5.36 -4.48 0.72
N PHE A 339 -5.02 -4.89 -0.50
CA PHE A 339 -4.36 -6.19 -0.73
C PHE A 339 -2.88 -6.22 -0.34
N ASP A 340 -2.18 -5.07 -0.38
CA ASP A 340 -0.80 -4.94 0.09
C ASP A 340 -0.70 -4.76 1.63
N GLY A 341 -1.83 -4.55 2.31
CA GLY A 341 -1.87 -4.30 3.76
C GLY A 341 -1.44 -2.88 4.16
N THR A 342 -1.39 -1.95 3.22
CA THR A 342 -1.16 -0.53 3.50
C THR A 342 -2.39 0.06 4.19
N PRO A 343 -2.26 0.65 5.40
CA PRO A 343 -3.38 1.31 6.06
C PRO A 343 -3.97 2.43 5.20
N ILE A 344 -5.25 2.71 5.34
CA ILE A 344 -5.97 3.77 4.63
C ILE A 344 -6.49 4.77 5.67
N LEU A 345 -6.10 6.03 5.52
CA LEU A 345 -6.62 7.15 6.29
C LEU A 345 -7.56 7.97 5.40
N ILE A 346 -8.85 7.96 5.71
CA ILE A 346 -9.85 8.80 5.07
C ILE A 346 -9.96 10.11 5.84
N ARG A 347 -9.61 11.22 5.21
CA ARG A 347 -9.88 12.58 5.67
C ARG A 347 -11.00 13.16 4.83
N HIS A 348 -12.05 13.68 5.48
CA HIS A 348 -13.19 14.26 4.77
C HIS A 348 -13.67 15.56 5.42
N HIS A 349 -14.40 16.40 4.67
CA HIS A 349 -15.00 17.60 5.22
C HIS A 349 -16.12 17.21 6.20
N ALA A 350 -16.28 17.99 7.27
CA ALA A 350 -17.17 17.66 8.38
C ALA A 350 -18.61 18.14 8.16
N ASP A 351 -19.14 17.93 6.96
CA ASP A 351 -20.52 18.17 6.57
C ASP A 351 -21.12 16.92 5.90
N THR A 352 -22.40 16.98 5.57
CA THR A 352 -23.12 15.84 5.00
C THR A 352 -22.50 15.34 3.70
N ASP A 353 -22.00 16.20 2.81
CA ASP A 353 -21.43 15.74 1.54
C ASP A 353 -20.13 14.96 1.75
N GLY A 354 -19.16 15.55 2.45
CA GLY A 354 -17.90 14.91 2.79
C GLY A 354 -18.08 13.64 3.63
N ILE A 355 -18.98 13.65 4.61
CA ILE A 355 -19.32 12.45 5.40
C ILE A 355 -19.94 11.37 4.50
N THR A 356 -20.88 11.72 3.62
CA THR A 356 -21.51 10.75 2.72
C THR A 356 -20.47 10.09 1.82
N CYS A 357 -19.56 10.88 1.25
CA CYS A 357 -18.44 10.39 0.45
C CYS A 357 -17.58 9.39 1.23
N ALA A 358 -17.19 9.74 2.45
CA ALA A 358 -16.34 8.91 3.29
C ALA A 358 -17.01 7.61 3.74
N VAL A 359 -18.28 7.69 4.14
CA VAL A 359 -19.09 6.53 4.54
C VAL A 359 -19.28 5.59 3.36
N ALA A 360 -19.57 6.09 2.15
CA ALA A 360 -19.70 5.25 0.96
C ALA A 360 -18.43 4.43 0.68
N LEU A 361 -17.25 5.06 0.73
CA LEU A 361 -15.99 4.35 0.56
C LEU A 361 -15.73 3.36 1.71
N GLU A 362 -16.05 3.74 2.94
CA GLU A 362 -15.92 2.87 4.09
C GLU A 362 -16.77 1.59 3.94
N GLN A 363 -18.03 1.70 3.47
CA GLN A 363 -18.90 0.56 3.19
C GLN A 363 -18.34 -0.33 2.06
N ALA A 364 -17.64 0.22 1.08
CA ALA A 364 -17.00 -0.58 0.03
C ALA A 364 -15.71 -1.28 0.49
N ILE A 365 -14.90 -0.60 1.31
CA ILE A 365 -13.58 -1.08 1.74
C ILE A 365 -13.70 -2.14 2.86
N LEU A 366 -14.57 -1.92 3.85
CA LEU A 366 -14.68 -2.78 5.03
C LEU A 366 -14.96 -4.27 4.71
N PRO A 367 -15.91 -4.62 3.81
CA PRO A 367 -16.15 -6.02 3.47
C PRO A 367 -14.94 -6.70 2.83
N ILE A 368 -14.16 -5.98 2.01
CA ILE A 368 -12.93 -6.51 1.40
C ILE A 368 -11.88 -6.74 2.50
N LEU A 369 -11.66 -5.75 3.38
CA LEU A 369 -10.76 -5.91 4.52
C LEU A 369 -11.17 -7.06 5.44
N GLN A 370 -12.46 -7.29 5.66
CA GLN A 370 -12.95 -8.38 6.49
C GLN A 370 -12.69 -9.76 5.88
N ARG A 371 -12.73 -9.88 4.54
CA ARG A 371 -12.40 -11.12 3.84
C ARG A 371 -10.89 -11.38 3.81
N GLU A 372 -10.09 -10.34 3.64
CA GLU A 372 -8.65 -10.46 3.38
C GLU A 372 -7.79 -10.35 4.65
N GLN A 373 -8.20 -9.51 5.61
CA GLN A 373 -7.41 -9.14 6.79
C GLN A 373 -8.28 -8.95 8.07
N PRO A 374 -9.10 -9.96 8.45
CA PRO A 374 -10.11 -9.83 9.51
C PRO A 374 -9.56 -9.38 10.87
N GLU A 375 -8.34 -9.77 11.22
CA GLU A 375 -7.71 -9.49 12.51
C GLU A 375 -7.19 -8.04 12.64
N SER A 376 -7.21 -7.26 11.55
CA SER A 376 -6.55 -5.95 11.50
C SER A 376 -7.39 -4.78 11.02
N ILE A 377 -8.68 -5.01 10.78
CA ILE A 377 -9.61 -4.00 10.22
C ILE A 377 -9.51 -2.66 10.95
N GLN A 378 -9.56 -2.67 12.29
CA GLN A 378 -9.59 -1.46 13.12
C GLN A 378 -8.33 -0.58 13.04
N TYR A 379 -7.20 -1.13 12.58
CA TYR A 379 -5.95 -0.36 12.37
C TYR A 379 -5.69 -0.10 10.88
N ARG A 380 -6.35 -0.84 9.97
CA ARG A 380 -6.18 -0.73 8.52
C ARG A 380 -7.04 0.34 7.87
N LEU A 381 -8.15 0.73 8.48
CA LEU A 381 -8.99 1.82 8.00
C LEU A 381 -9.31 2.77 9.15
N LYS A 382 -8.95 4.04 8.97
CA LYS A 382 -9.31 5.12 9.88
C LYS A 382 -10.04 6.20 9.10
N ARG A 383 -11.14 6.71 9.65
CA ARG A 383 -11.83 7.88 9.13
C ARG A 383 -11.65 9.03 10.11
N SER A 384 -11.37 10.23 9.61
CA SER A 384 -11.17 11.41 10.42
C SER A 384 -11.78 12.65 9.75
N PRO A 385 -12.73 13.33 10.39
CA PRO A 385 -13.33 14.55 9.85
C PRO A 385 -12.37 15.74 9.95
N SER A 386 -12.48 16.67 9.00
CA SER A 386 -11.79 17.94 8.96
C SER A 386 -12.84 19.05 9.04
N LYS A 387 -12.73 19.90 10.06
CA LYS A 387 -13.66 21.03 10.24
C LYS A 387 -13.51 22.09 9.15
N SER A 388 -12.31 22.23 8.61
CA SER A 388 -11.99 23.17 7.55
C SER A 388 -12.23 22.52 6.19
N PRO A 389 -12.62 23.27 5.15
CA PRO A 389 -12.80 22.76 3.78
C PRO A 389 -11.46 22.52 3.04
N PHE A 390 -10.38 22.32 3.79
CA PHE A 390 -9.03 22.04 3.31
C PHE A 390 -8.29 21.24 4.38
N TRP A 391 -7.20 20.56 4.00
CA TRP A 391 -6.44 19.76 4.96
C TRP A 391 -5.54 20.67 5.81
N ASP A 392 -6.01 21.05 6.99
CA ASP A 392 -5.32 21.96 7.90
C ASP A 392 -3.96 21.40 8.36
N PHE A 393 -3.00 22.30 8.58
CA PHE A 393 -1.66 21.92 9.04
C PHE A 393 -1.68 21.20 10.41
N ILE A 394 -2.65 21.51 11.27
CA ILE A 394 -2.88 20.82 12.55
C ILE A 394 -3.29 19.36 12.30
N ASP A 395 -4.18 19.12 11.33
CA ASP A 395 -4.69 17.79 11.02
C ASP A 395 -3.59 16.91 10.44
N VAL A 396 -2.87 17.36 9.41
CA VAL A 396 -1.74 16.60 8.85
C VAL A 396 -0.63 16.37 9.87
N THR A 397 -0.42 17.29 10.81
CA THR A 397 0.59 17.10 11.86
C THR A 397 0.24 15.92 12.75
N LYS A 398 -1.03 15.80 13.15
CA LYS A 398 -1.52 14.65 13.92
C LYS A 398 -1.48 13.36 13.09
N ASP A 399 -1.88 13.44 11.83
CA ASP A 399 -1.93 12.27 10.93
C ASP A 399 -0.53 11.69 10.71
N VAL A 400 0.46 12.53 10.44
CA VAL A 400 1.86 12.12 10.30
C VAL A 400 2.41 11.57 11.61
N ASP A 401 2.16 12.23 12.75
CA ASP A 401 2.62 11.75 14.05
C ASP A 401 2.04 10.36 14.38
N TYR A 402 0.73 10.16 14.19
CA TYR A 402 0.10 8.86 14.39
C TYR A 402 0.60 7.79 13.41
N ALA A 403 0.79 8.12 12.13
CA ALA A 403 1.34 7.20 11.15
C ALA A 403 2.76 6.75 11.53
N LEU A 404 3.63 7.67 11.95
CA LEU A 404 4.98 7.35 12.38
C LEU A 404 4.99 6.55 13.69
N GLN A 405 4.12 6.88 14.64
CA GLN A 405 3.96 6.10 15.86
C GLN A 405 3.50 4.67 15.57
N ASP A 406 2.54 4.48 14.66
CA ASP A 406 2.05 3.17 14.27
C ASP A 406 3.16 2.38 13.53
N ALA A 407 3.92 3.03 12.65
CA ALA A 407 5.07 2.42 11.99
C ALA A 407 6.15 1.96 13.00
N VAL A 408 6.52 2.82 13.96
CA VAL A 408 7.54 2.48 14.97
C VAL A 408 7.04 1.43 15.97
N ARG A 409 5.77 1.51 16.38
CA ARG A 409 5.22 0.67 17.46
C ARG A 409 4.71 -0.67 16.97
N PHE A 410 4.16 -0.72 15.77
CA PHE A 410 3.48 -1.89 15.22
C PHE A 410 4.13 -2.40 13.93
N GLY A 411 5.15 -1.73 13.40
CA GLY A 411 5.79 -2.10 12.13
C GLY A 411 4.86 -1.94 10.94
N ASP A 412 3.86 -1.05 11.03
CA ASP A 412 2.93 -0.79 9.95
C ASP A 412 3.57 0.06 8.84
N LYS A 413 3.11 -0.17 7.61
CA LYS A 413 3.37 0.77 6.50
C LYS A 413 2.74 2.13 6.79
N LEU A 414 3.32 3.17 6.22
CA LEU A 414 2.70 4.49 6.22
C LEU A 414 1.39 4.45 5.42
N PRO A 415 0.33 5.16 5.87
CA PRO A 415 -0.99 5.04 5.27
C PRO A 415 -1.06 5.71 3.90
N LEU A 416 -1.92 5.16 3.04
CA LEU A 416 -2.53 5.89 1.94
C LEU A 416 -3.54 6.88 2.54
N VAL A 417 -3.35 8.17 2.30
CA VAL A 417 -4.28 9.22 2.72
C VAL A 417 -5.23 9.55 1.56
N LEU A 418 -6.53 9.46 1.84
CA LEU A 418 -7.59 9.90 0.93
C LEU A 418 -8.18 11.20 1.46
N LEU A 419 -8.03 12.30 0.72
CA LEU A 419 -8.70 13.56 0.99
C LEU A 419 -10.00 13.60 0.18
N LEU A 420 -11.14 13.63 0.86
CA LEU A 420 -12.47 13.54 0.29
C LEU A 420 -13.25 14.83 0.58
N ASP A 421 -13.83 15.44 -0.45
CA ASP A 421 -14.52 16.74 -0.31
C ASP A 421 -13.63 17.87 0.24
N LEU A 422 -12.32 17.71 0.09
CA LEU A 422 -11.30 18.69 0.43
C LEU A 422 -10.01 18.33 -0.29
N GLY A 423 -9.08 19.28 -0.33
CA GLY A 423 -7.72 19.03 -0.81
C GLY A 423 -7.42 19.64 -2.18
N SER A 424 -8.41 20.12 -2.92
CA SER A 424 -8.20 20.71 -4.26
C SER A 424 -7.64 22.13 -4.27
N SER A 425 -7.67 22.82 -3.13
CA SER A 425 -7.29 24.24 -3.02
C SER A 425 -5.85 24.45 -2.54
N HIS A 426 -5.30 25.66 -2.78
CA HIS A 426 -3.94 26.02 -2.36
C HIS A 426 -3.67 25.80 -0.87
N GLU A 427 -4.69 26.03 -0.03
CA GLU A 427 -4.62 25.94 1.42
C GLU A 427 -4.20 24.53 1.88
N SER A 428 -4.46 23.50 1.08
CA SER A 428 -4.03 22.12 1.36
C SER A 428 -2.59 21.80 0.92
N LEU A 429 -1.96 22.65 0.09
CA LEU A 429 -0.67 22.35 -0.54
C LEU A 429 0.46 22.15 0.48
N ALA A 430 0.52 22.98 1.53
CA ALA A 430 1.54 22.86 2.57
C ALA A 430 1.41 21.53 3.32
N SER A 431 0.17 21.11 3.61
CA SER A 431 -0.13 19.85 4.28
C SER A 431 0.20 18.64 3.40
N ILE A 432 -0.20 18.66 2.13
CA ILE A 432 0.11 17.60 1.16
C ILE A 432 1.63 17.44 1.01
N LYS A 433 2.37 18.54 0.87
CA LYS A 433 3.84 18.51 0.77
C LYS A 433 4.49 17.92 2.03
N LYS A 434 3.99 18.29 3.21
CA LYS A 434 4.48 17.72 4.47
C LYS A 434 4.28 16.22 4.53
N ALA A 435 3.06 15.73 4.25
CA ALA A 435 2.76 14.30 4.25
C ALA A 435 3.71 13.52 3.33
N LYS A 436 3.95 14.03 2.12
CA LYS A 436 4.88 13.42 1.16
C LYS A 436 6.33 13.41 1.60
N LEU A 437 6.80 14.46 2.27
CA LEU A 437 8.17 14.49 2.81
C LEU A 437 8.40 13.41 3.86
N PHE A 438 7.36 12.98 4.56
CA PHE A 438 7.40 11.85 5.48
C PHE A 438 7.13 10.48 4.82
N GLY A 439 6.87 10.45 3.52
CA GLY A 439 6.62 9.22 2.76
C GLY A 439 5.17 8.74 2.75
N LEU A 440 4.20 9.59 3.11
CA LEU A 440 2.78 9.26 2.97
C LEU A 440 2.33 9.49 1.52
N ASP A 441 1.64 8.50 0.98
CA ASP A 441 0.95 8.60 -0.31
C ASP A 441 -0.38 9.31 -0.12
N VAL A 442 -0.69 10.28 -0.98
CA VAL A 442 -1.90 11.11 -0.89
C VAL A 442 -2.67 11.05 -2.21
N ALA A 443 -3.98 10.82 -2.13
CA ALA A 443 -4.92 10.94 -3.23
C ALA A 443 -6.08 11.87 -2.84
N VAL A 444 -6.64 12.57 -3.84
CA VAL A 444 -7.70 13.56 -3.65
C VAL A 444 -8.90 13.20 -4.52
N MET A 445 -10.10 13.25 -3.93
CA MET A 445 -11.36 13.23 -4.65
C MET A 445 -12.27 14.31 -4.09
N ASP A 446 -12.61 15.27 -4.93
CA ASP A 446 -13.20 16.52 -4.48
C ASP A 446 -13.92 17.19 -5.66
N HIS A 447 -14.90 18.02 -5.36
CA HIS A 447 -15.69 18.77 -6.32
C HIS A 447 -15.44 20.28 -6.25
N HIS A 448 -14.62 20.78 -5.32
CA HIS A 448 -14.22 22.18 -5.28
C HIS A 448 -13.32 22.55 -6.47
N PHE A 449 -13.24 23.85 -6.81
CA PHE A 449 -12.44 24.29 -7.96
C PHE A 449 -10.96 23.93 -7.75
N PRO A 450 -10.33 23.17 -8.66
CA PRO A 450 -8.99 22.67 -8.41
C PRO A 450 -7.90 23.64 -8.84
N GLU A 451 -6.82 23.70 -8.06
CA GLU A 451 -5.56 24.29 -8.49
C GLU A 451 -4.61 23.22 -9.07
N GLU A 452 -4.09 23.47 -10.28
CA GLU A 452 -3.19 22.53 -10.99
C GLU A 452 -1.99 22.07 -10.16
N ILE A 453 -1.48 22.92 -9.27
CA ILE A 453 -0.35 22.59 -8.39
C ILE A 453 -0.67 21.41 -7.45
N ILE A 454 -1.93 21.21 -7.07
CA ILE A 454 -2.34 20.07 -6.24
C ILE A 454 -2.12 18.76 -6.98
N LYS A 455 -2.53 18.70 -8.25
CA LYS A 455 -2.45 17.51 -9.11
C LYS A 455 -1.02 16.98 -9.27
N GLU A 456 -0.04 17.88 -9.33
CA GLU A 456 1.39 17.53 -9.38
C GLU A 456 1.91 16.94 -8.05
N ASN A 457 1.20 17.19 -6.96
CA ASN A 457 1.61 16.81 -5.61
C ASN A 457 0.86 15.59 -5.08
N VAL A 458 -0.05 14.95 -5.80
CA VAL A 458 -0.81 13.77 -5.33
C VAL A 458 -0.73 12.60 -6.32
N LEU A 459 -1.05 11.38 -5.89
CA LEU A 459 -1.03 10.18 -6.75
C LEU A 459 -2.09 10.25 -7.86
N VAL A 460 -3.26 10.76 -7.49
CA VAL A 460 -4.40 11.00 -8.36
C VAL A 460 -5.27 12.10 -7.75
N HIS A 461 -5.83 12.94 -8.60
CA HIS A 461 -6.77 13.99 -8.23
C HIS A 461 -8.02 13.82 -9.10
N VAL A 462 -9.07 13.25 -8.51
CA VAL A 462 -10.37 13.05 -9.15
C VAL A 462 -11.22 14.27 -8.89
N ASN A 463 -11.59 14.99 -9.95
CA ASN A 463 -12.38 16.21 -9.83
C ASN A 463 -13.14 16.49 -11.14
N PRO A 464 -14.44 16.85 -11.11
CA PRO A 464 -15.27 17.06 -12.29
C PRO A 464 -14.79 18.21 -13.18
N TYR A 465 -14.16 19.26 -12.60
CA TYR A 465 -13.65 20.40 -13.36
C TYR A 465 -12.57 20.03 -14.38
N TYR A 466 -11.84 18.92 -14.18
CA TYR A 466 -10.87 18.43 -15.17
C TYR A 466 -11.51 17.79 -16.41
N LYS A 467 -12.83 17.56 -16.39
CA LYS A 467 -13.59 16.88 -17.45
C LYS A 467 -14.77 17.71 -17.96
N GLU A 468 -14.63 19.04 -17.91
CA GLU A 468 -15.68 19.99 -18.32
C GLU A 468 -16.97 19.88 -17.49
N GLY A 469 -16.87 19.27 -16.30
CA GLY A 469 -17.94 19.28 -15.31
C GLY A 469 -17.89 20.53 -14.43
N ASP A 470 -18.79 20.54 -13.46
CA ASP A 470 -18.97 21.62 -12.49
C ASP A 470 -19.18 21.06 -11.08
N TYR A 471 -19.58 21.92 -10.15
CA TYR A 471 -19.82 21.55 -8.76
C TYR A 471 -21.07 20.67 -8.55
N ASN A 472 -21.94 20.51 -9.56
CA ASN A 472 -23.21 19.77 -9.40
C ASN A 472 -23.03 18.25 -9.28
N LEU A 473 -21.83 17.74 -9.57
CA LEU A 473 -21.39 16.41 -9.14
C LEU A 473 -20.60 16.55 -7.84
N CYS A 474 -21.31 16.64 -6.72
CA CYS A 474 -20.70 16.78 -5.39
C CYS A 474 -19.89 15.54 -4.97
N ALA A 475 -19.07 15.67 -3.93
CA ALA A 475 -18.13 14.64 -3.53
C ALA A 475 -18.85 13.35 -3.07
N GLY A 476 -19.99 13.46 -2.41
CA GLY A 476 -20.81 12.32 -1.99
C GLY A 476 -21.36 11.51 -3.16
N MET A 477 -21.71 12.14 -4.29
CA MET A 477 -22.08 11.43 -5.51
C MET A 477 -20.88 10.66 -6.08
N LEU A 478 -19.73 11.33 -6.21
CA LEU A 478 -18.49 10.72 -6.70
C LEU A 478 -18.02 9.56 -5.80
N GLY A 479 -18.16 9.73 -4.48
CA GLY A 479 -17.82 8.73 -3.48
C GLY A 479 -18.62 7.44 -3.60
N VAL A 480 -19.91 7.56 -3.90
CA VAL A 480 -20.77 6.39 -4.12
C VAL A 480 -20.48 5.69 -5.44
N GLU A 481 -20.22 6.43 -6.52
CA GLU A 481 -19.80 5.83 -7.79
C GLU A 481 -18.44 5.12 -7.65
N LEU A 482 -17.49 5.73 -6.92
CA LEU A 482 -16.21 5.11 -6.62
C LEU A 482 -16.37 3.87 -5.73
N ALA A 483 -17.24 3.92 -4.72
CA ALA A 483 -17.56 2.79 -3.86
C ALA A 483 -18.12 1.60 -4.66
N ASN A 484 -19.04 1.86 -5.60
CA ASN A 484 -19.57 0.87 -6.54
C ASN A 484 -18.45 0.26 -7.42
N ILE A 485 -17.49 1.05 -7.90
CA ILE A 485 -16.33 0.54 -8.65
C ILE A 485 -15.40 -0.32 -7.76
N ILE A 486 -15.18 0.08 -6.50
CA ILE A 486 -14.31 -0.66 -5.57
C ILE A 486 -14.94 -2.00 -5.18
N ASN A 487 -16.23 -2.00 -4.86
CA ASN A 487 -16.99 -3.17 -4.42
C ASN A 487 -18.44 -3.11 -4.92
N PRO A 488 -18.76 -3.70 -6.07
CA PRO A 488 -20.10 -3.60 -6.66
C PRO A 488 -21.20 -4.26 -5.79
N GLU A 489 -20.81 -5.17 -4.90
CA GLU A 489 -21.72 -5.90 -4.00
C GLU A 489 -22.49 -4.97 -3.05
N ILE A 490 -21.95 -3.78 -2.72
CA ILE A 490 -22.58 -2.85 -1.76
C ILE A 490 -23.52 -1.82 -2.39
N SER A 491 -23.67 -1.86 -3.72
CA SER A 491 -24.34 -0.78 -4.47
C SER A 491 -25.78 -0.58 -4.05
N GLU A 492 -26.46 -1.67 -3.72
CA GLU A 492 -27.83 -1.63 -3.21
C GLU A 492 -27.88 -0.98 -1.82
N GLU A 493 -26.96 -1.27 -0.92
CA GLU A 493 -26.94 -0.68 0.43
C GLU A 493 -26.73 0.84 0.42
N ILE A 494 -25.99 1.38 -0.55
CA ILE A 494 -25.60 2.80 -0.56
C ILE A 494 -26.33 3.66 -1.62
N ILE A 495 -27.26 3.10 -2.39
CA ILE A 495 -27.84 3.78 -3.57
C ILE A 495 -28.58 5.10 -3.26
N HIS A 496 -29.03 5.30 -2.02
CA HIS A 496 -29.75 6.50 -1.58
C HIS A 496 -28.82 7.64 -1.13
N LEU A 497 -27.56 7.33 -0.85
CA LEU A 497 -26.57 8.28 -0.35
C LEU A 497 -26.30 9.46 -1.30
N PRO A 498 -26.14 9.29 -2.63
CA PRO A 498 -25.86 10.41 -3.54
C PRO A 498 -26.94 11.49 -3.52
N ALA A 499 -28.20 11.09 -3.34
CA ALA A 499 -29.32 12.03 -3.27
C ALA A 499 -29.29 12.84 -1.98
N ILE A 500 -28.92 12.23 -0.85
CA ILE A 500 -28.78 12.93 0.44
C ILE A 500 -27.64 13.95 0.36
N ALA A 501 -26.49 13.53 -0.17
CA ALA A 501 -25.33 14.39 -0.42
C ALA A 501 -25.70 15.61 -1.28
N GLY A 502 -26.27 15.39 -2.46
CA GLY A 502 -26.60 16.49 -3.36
C GLY A 502 -27.66 17.45 -2.81
N ILE A 503 -28.65 16.95 -2.07
CA ILE A 503 -29.63 17.82 -1.40
C ILE A 503 -28.93 18.70 -0.34
N ALA A 504 -28.06 18.11 0.48
CA ALA A 504 -27.38 18.82 1.56
C ALA A 504 -26.37 19.85 1.04
N ASP A 505 -25.74 19.56 -0.09
CA ASP A 505 -24.80 20.46 -0.76
C ASP A 505 -25.47 21.45 -1.74
N HIS A 506 -26.81 21.45 -1.78
CA HIS A 506 -27.62 22.34 -2.61
C HIS A 506 -27.25 22.30 -4.11
N VAL A 507 -26.87 21.12 -4.63
CA VAL A 507 -26.61 20.96 -6.06
C VAL A 507 -27.92 20.91 -6.84
N GLU A 508 -27.86 21.26 -8.13
CA GLU A 508 -29.02 21.27 -9.01
C GLU A 508 -28.77 20.46 -10.30
N GLY A 509 -29.83 20.27 -11.08
CA GLY A 509 -29.75 19.69 -12.42
C GLY A 509 -29.97 18.18 -12.51
N GLU A 510 -29.79 17.67 -13.74
CA GLU A 510 -30.11 16.30 -14.13
C GLU A 510 -29.44 15.20 -13.26
N PRO A 511 -28.17 15.33 -12.81
CA PRO A 511 -27.55 14.31 -11.97
C PRO A 511 -28.32 14.05 -10.67
N LEU A 512 -28.69 15.12 -9.95
CA LEU A 512 -29.44 15.01 -8.70
C LEU A 512 -30.81 14.39 -8.91
N GLU A 513 -31.53 14.81 -9.96
CA GLU A 513 -32.84 14.26 -10.30
C GLU A 513 -32.79 12.73 -10.49
N LYS A 514 -31.76 12.24 -11.18
CA LYS A 514 -31.57 10.80 -11.40
C LYS A 514 -31.26 10.05 -10.11
N TYR A 515 -30.37 10.56 -9.27
CA TYR A 515 -30.08 9.94 -7.97
C TYR A 515 -31.29 9.96 -7.03
N MET A 516 -32.06 11.05 -7.01
CA MET A 516 -33.30 11.13 -6.25
C MET A 516 -34.31 10.06 -6.68
N LEU A 517 -34.44 9.79 -7.98
CA LEU A 517 -35.30 8.72 -8.48
C LEU A 517 -34.85 7.33 -7.98
N LEU A 518 -33.54 7.09 -7.87
CA LEU A 518 -33.00 5.85 -7.30
C LEU A 518 -33.34 5.72 -5.80
N ALA A 519 -33.14 6.79 -5.02
CA ALA A 519 -33.49 6.81 -3.60
C ALA A 519 -35.01 6.64 -3.36
N GLN A 520 -35.85 7.24 -4.22
CA GLN A 520 -37.31 7.08 -4.18
C GLN A 520 -37.76 5.65 -4.47
N LYS A 521 -37.07 4.93 -5.38
CA LYS A 521 -37.33 3.50 -5.61
C LYS A 521 -37.06 2.65 -4.37
N LYS A 522 -36.17 3.10 -3.46
CA LYS A 522 -35.96 2.49 -2.13
C LYS A 522 -36.97 2.92 -1.08
N GLY A 523 -37.92 3.79 -1.43
CA GLY A 523 -38.97 4.29 -0.53
C GLY A 523 -38.58 5.54 0.26
N LEU A 524 -37.42 6.15 0.00
CA LEU A 524 -37.04 7.40 0.66
C LEU A 524 -37.68 8.61 -0.05
N LYS A 525 -38.43 9.41 0.71
CA LYS A 525 -38.99 10.68 0.24
C LYS A 525 -37.94 11.78 0.34
N LYS A 526 -38.02 12.78 -0.54
CA LYS A 526 -37.15 13.97 -0.52
C LYS A 526 -37.07 14.60 0.88
N SER A 527 -38.22 14.83 1.50
CA SER A 527 -38.32 15.43 2.83
C SER A 527 -37.62 14.62 3.93
N PHE A 528 -37.53 13.30 3.78
CA PHE A 528 -36.81 12.48 4.75
C PHE A 528 -35.29 12.49 4.47
N MET A 529 -34.88 12.56 3.20
CA MET A 529 -33.46 12.73 2.84
C MET A 529 -32.90 14.07 3.32
N GLU A 530 -33.68 15.16 3.21
CA GLU A 530 -33.36 16.48 3.77
C GLU A 530 -33.13 16.39 5.30
N LYS A 531 -34.00 15.66 6.01
CA LYS A 531 -33.85 15.41 7.46
C LYS A 531 -32.61 14.59 7.79
N ILE A 532 -32.26 13.58 6.98
CA ILE A 532 -31.03 12.80 7.20
C ILE A 532 -29.81 13.72 7.12
N GLY A 533 -29.69 14.53 6.06
CA GLY A 533 -28.56 15.46 5.94
C GLY A 533 -28.50 16.46 7.10
N LEU A 534 -29.64 17.05 7.46
CA LEU A 534 -29.68 17.97 8.60
C LEU A 534 -29.28 17.30 9.93
N ALA A 535 -29.74 16.07 10.17
CA ALA A 535 -29.37 15.30 11.36
C ALA A 535 -27.88 14.94 11.37
N VAL A 536 -27.29 14.60 10.22
CA VAL A 536 -25.85 14.31 10.09
C VAL A 536 -25.01 15.54 10.40
N ASP A 537 -25.33 16.69 9.82
CA ASP A 537 -24.64 17.95 10.13
C ASP A 537 -24.74 18.32 11.61
N TYR A 538 -25.93 18.14 12.20
CA TYR A 538 -26.18 18.42 13.61
C TYR A 538 -25.34 17.53 14.51
N GLU A 539 -25.35 16.21 14.26
CA GLU A 539 -24.58 15.26 15.05
C GLU A 539 -23.06 15.50 14.89
N GLN A 540 -22.60 15.73 13.66
CA GLN A 540 -21.19 16.01 13.38
C GLN A 540 -20.70 17.25 14.11
N TYR A 541 -21.53 18.29 14.23
CA TYR A 541 -21.20 19.50 14.97
C TYR A 541 -20.79 19.19 16.43
N PHE A 542 -21.48 18.24 17.09
CA PHE A 542 -21.17 17.84 18.46
C PHE A 542 -20.05 16.80 18.55
N LEU A 543 -19.93 15.90 17.57
CA LEU A 543 -18.81 14.95 17.47
C LEU A 543 -17.45 15.67 17.31
N ARG A 544 -17.46 16.87 16.72
CA ARG A 544 -16.27 17.70 16.47
C ARG A 544 -15.24 16.97 15.62
N PHE A 545 -14.20 16.42 16.27
CA PHE A 545 -13.09 15.72 15.62
C PHE A 545 -13.30 14.20 15.58
N ALA A 546 -14.34 13.68 16.23
CA ALA A 546 -14.70 12.27 16.18
C ALA A 546 -15.47 11.96 14.88
N ASP A 547 -15.24 10.77 14.33
CA ASP A 547 -15.87 10.28 13.11
C ASP A 547 -17.30 9.76 13.34
N GLY A 548 -17.63 9.39 14.58
CA GLY A 548 -18.98 8.98 15.00
C GLY A 548 -19.52 7.75 14.29
N LYS A 549 -18.65 6.87 13.76
CA LYS A 549 -19.00 5.78 12.83
C LYS A 549 -20.38 5.15 13.05
N ASN A 550 -20.62 4.54 14.21
CA ASN A 550 -21.85 3.79 14.46
C ASN A 550 -23.10 4.68 14.50
N ILE A 551 -22.95 5.94 14.94
CA ILE A 551 -24.05 6.91 14.98
C ILE A 551 -24.37 7.35 13.57
N ILE A 552 -23.35 7.75 12.80
CA ILE A 552 -23.50 8.18 11.41
C ILE A 552 -24.07 7.05 10.53
N ASP A 553 -23.57 5.81 10.66
CA ASP A 553 -24.11 4.63 9.95
C ASP A 553 -25.60 4.39 10.31
N SER A 554 -26.01 4.69 11.54
CA SER A 554 -27.42 4.60 11.96
C SER A 554 -28.27 5.70 11.31
N LEU A 555 -27.75 6.93 11.18
CA LEU A 555 -28.43 8.04 10.51
C LEU A 555 -28.61 7.80 9.02
N TYR A 556 -27.69 7.11 8.36
CA TYR A 556 -27.84 6.71 6.96
C TYR A 556 -28.66 5.42 6.75
N GLY A 557 -29.02 4.72 7.83
CA GLY A 557 -29.77 3.46 7.74
C GLY A 557 -28.93 2.25 7.30
N LEU A 558 -27.61 2.34 7.48
CA LEU A 558 -26.64 1.30 7.12
C LEU A 558 -26.40 0.29 8.25
N ASP A 559 -26.68 0.65 9.51
CA ASP A 559 -26.58 -0.28 10.64
C ASP A 559 -27.73 -1.29 10.66
N GLY A 560 -27.40 -2.58 10.47
CA GLY A 560 -28.35 -3.69 10.55
C GLY A 560 -28.99 -3.92 11.92
N LEU A 561 -28.36 -3.47 13.01
CA LEU A 561 -28.86 -3.64 14.38
C LEU A 561 -29.90 -2.57 14.75
N ASN A 562 -29.75 -1.35 14.23
CA ASN A 562 -30.57 -0.19 14.59
C ASN A 562 -31.54 0.29 13.49
N LYS A 563 -31.75 -0.49 12.41
CA LYS A 563 -32.73 -0.14 11.35
C LYS A 563 -34.13 0.19 11.90
N LYS A 564 -34.52 -0.38 13.05
CA LYS A 564 -35.81 -0.11 13.70
C LYS A 564 -35.93 1.32 14.22
N ASN A 565 -34.81 1.93 14.65
CA ASN A 565 -34.80 3.25 15.29
C ASN A 565 -34.35 4.36 14.32
N HIS A 566 -33.81 4.02 13.16
CA HIS A 566 -33.29 4.97 12.15
C HIS A 566 -34.24 6.15 11.90
N HIS A 567 -35.53 5.87 11.64
CA HIS A 567 -36.51 6.92 11.39
C HIS A 567 -36.73 7.82 12.61
N GLU A 568 -36.86 7.24 13.80
CA GLU A 568 -37.08 7.98 15.05
C GLU A 568 -35.88 8.86 15.43
N VAL A 569 -34.65 8.35 15.26
CA VAL A 569 -33.44 9.11 15.54
C VAL A 569 -33.27 10.28 14.56
N VAL A 570 -33.49 10.04 13.26
CA VAL A 570 -33.41 11.11 12.25
C VAL A 570 -34.45 12.19 12.52
N GLU A 571 -35.70 11.81 12.82
CA GLU A 571 -36.76 12.77 13.12
C GLU A 571 -36.46 13.60 14.37
N LEU A 572 -35.93 12.97 15.43
CA LEU A 572 -35.52 13.67 16.65
C LEU A 572 -34.39 14.68 16.36
N LEU A 573 -33.28 14.23 15.78
CA LEU A 573 -32.11 15.09 15.57
C LEU A 573 -32.38 16.19 14.54
N ALA A 574 -33.11 15.89 13.46
CA ALA A 574 -33.51 16.91 12.50
C ALA A 574 -34.47 17.93 13.13
N GLY A 575 -35.36 17.51 14.03
CA GLY A 575 -36.23 18.39 14.79
C GLY A 575 -35.46 19.35 15.70
N GLU A 576 -34.52 18.82 16.49
CA GLU A 576 -33.62 19.63 17.34
C GLU A 576 -32.77 20.61 16.51
N ALA A 577 -32.22 20.13 15.39
CA ALA A 577 -31.44 20.96 14.49
C ALA A 577 -32.26 22.09 13.87
N GLN A 578 -33.48 21.80 13.41
CA GLN A 578 -34.37 22.81 12.84
C GLN A 578 -34.78 23.83 13.88
N GLN A 579 -35.12 23.40 15.10
CA GLN A 579 -35.45 24.31 16.19
C GLN A 579 -34.27 25.25 16.49
N ALA A 580 -33.05 24.72 16.57
CA ALA A 580 -31.85 25.52 16.80
C ALA A 580 -31.60 26.55 15.67
N ILE A 581 -31.84 26.16 14.40
CA ILE A 581 -31.77 27.08 13.26
C ILE A 581 -32.85 28.17 13.39
N ASP A 582 -34.09 27.81 13.67
CA ASP A 582 -35.20 28.76 13.78
C ASP A 582 -34.99 29.78 14.90
N GLU A 583 -34.51 29.33 16.07
CA GLU A 583 -34.13 30.18 17.19
C GLU A 583 -33.00 31.15 16.82
N GLN A 584 -31.97 30.65 16.14
CA GLN A 584 -30.84 31.48 15.68
C GLN A 584 -31.30 32.52 14.64
N LEU A 585 -32.14 32.13 13.67
CA LEU A 585 -32.70 33.04 12.67
C LEU A 585 -33.56 34.12 13.31
N ALA A 586 -34.40 33.78 14.30
CA ALA A 586 -35.21 34.76 15.02
C ALA A 586 -34.36 35.86 15.68
N ILE A 587 -33.18 35.51 16.21
CA ILE A 587 -32.22 36.46 16.76
C ILE A 587 -31.58 37.30 15.65
N CYS A 588 -31.13 36.65 14.57
CA CYS A 588 -30.41 37.28 13.48
C CYS A 588 -31.25 38.30 12.70
N ARG A 589 -32.56 38.06 12.53
CA ARG A 589 -33.48 38.89 11.75
C ARG A 589 -33.52 40.35 12.22
N GLU A 590 -33.51 40.58 13.53
CA GLU A 590 -33.59 41.93 14.12
C GLU A 590 -32.31 42.76 13.89
N HIS A 591 -31.23 42.10 13.46
CA HIS A 591 -29.91 42.72 13.27
C HIS A 591 -29.43 42.66 11.81
N LEU A 592 -30.22 42.10 10.91
CA LEU A 592 -29.88 41.96 9.50
C LEU A 592 -29.97 43.31 8.79
N GLN A 593 -28.88 43.74 8.19
CA GLN A 593 -28.84 44.96 7.37
C GLN A 593 -29.12 44.59 5.92
N SER A 594 -29.95 45.39 5.23
CA SER A 594 -30.23 45.23 3.81
C SER A 594 -29.92 46.50 3.03
N GLU A 595 -29.36 46.35 1.84
CA GLU A 595 -29.15 47.44 0.89
C GLU A 595 -29.29 46.95 -0.56
N GLU A 596 -29.74 47.81 -1.46
CA GLU A 596 -29.75 47.51 -2.90
C GLU A 596 -28.43 47.97 -3.52
N LEU A 597 -27.73 47.06 -4.19
CA LEU A 597 -26.44 47.32 -4.83
C LEU A 597 -26.60 48.02 -6.19
N ALA A 598 -25.50 48.53 -6.74
CA ALA A 598 -25.50 49.23 -8.03
C ALA A 598 -25.99 48.38 -9.21
N ASN A 599 -25.88 47.05 -9.11
CA ASN A 599 -26.41 46.10 -10.09
C ASN A 599 -27.86 45.65 -9.80
N LYS A 600 -28.55 46.29 -8.83
CA LYS A 600 -29.91 46.01 -8.38
C LYS A 600 -30.11 44.71 -7.60
N ALA A 601 -29.04 43.97 -7.29
CA ALA A 601 -29.10 42.87 -6.35
C ALA A 601 -29.32 43.38 -4.93
N ILE A 602 -30.00 42.60 -4.09
CA ILE A 602 -30.16 42.90 -2.66
C ILE A 602 -28.98 42.27 -1.92
N LEU A 603 -28.26 43.09 -1.17
CA LEU A 603 -27.23 42.64 -0.26
C LEU A 603 -27.76 42.64 1.17
N TYR A 604 -27.69 41.47 1.81
CA TYR A 604 -27.89 41.30 3.23
C TYR A 604 -26.54 41.18 3.94
N THR A 605 -26.35 41.88 5.04
CA THR A 605 -25.12 41.82 5.87
C THR A 605 -25.50 41.60 7.33
N ILE A 606 -24.83 40.66 7.98
CA ILE A 606 -24.98 40.41 9.41
C ILE A 606 -23.62 40.18 10.07
N ASP A 607 -23.41 40.79 11.24
CA ASP A 607 -22.28 40.48 12.10
C ASP A 607 -22.60 39.22 12.91
N VAL A 608 -22.13 38.07 12.43
CA VAL A 608 -22.37 36.76 13.06
C VAL A 608 -21.56 36.56 14.34
N GLU A 609 -20.59 37.43 14.61
CA GLU A 609 -19.82 37.43 15.87
C GLU A 609 -20.55 38.19 16.99
N ARG A 610 -21.37 39.19 16.63
CA ARG A 610 -22.12 40.02 17.58
C ARG A 610 -23.59 39.61 17.73
N PHE A 611 -24.21 39.14 16.65
CA PHE A 611 -25.67 38.96 16.57
C PHE A 611 -26.11 37.52 16.31
N ALA A 612 -25.23 36.55 16.58
CA ALA A 612 -25.56 35.12 16.59
C ALA A 612 -25.00 34.44 17.84
N ARG A 613 -25.63 33.34 18.29
CA ARG A 613 -25.10 32.55 19.42
C ARG A 613 -23.83 31.82 18.99
N LYS A 614 -22.74 32.04 19.73
CA LYS A 614 -21.42 31.45 19.47
C LYS A 614 -21.29 30.08 20.11
N PHE A 615 -20.51 29.21 19.48
CA PHE A 615 -20.23 27.86 19.96
C PHE A 615 -21.47 26.96 20.10
N GLU A 616 -22.59 27.38 19.51
CA GLU A 616 -23.83 26.62 19.38
C GLU A 616 -24.08 26.29 17.91
N PHE A 617 -24.92 25.27 17.67
CA PHE A 617 -25.45 25.02 16.35
C PHE A 617 -26.60 26.01 16.06
N PRO A 618 -26.74 26.54 14.84
CA PRO A 618 -25.85 26.35 13.68
C PRO A 618 -24.57 27.22 13.74
N PRO A 619 -23.43 26.74 13.19
CA PRO A 619 -22.21 27.54 13.06
C PRO A 619 -22.41 28.75 12.13
N PRO A 620 -21.47 29.72 12.10
CA PRO A 620 -21.59 30.94 11.30
C PRO A 620 -21.89 30.72 9.81
N GLY A 621 -21.26 29.71 9.19
CA GLY A 621 -21.51 29.37 7.79
C GLY A 621 -22.95 28.91 7.54
N LYS A 622 -23.46 28.00 8.38
CA LYS A 622 -24.83 27.49 8.27
C LYS A 622 -25.87 28.52 8.70
N THR A 623 -25.55 29.39 9.66
CA THR A 623 -26.37 30.57 10.01
C THR A 623 -26.50 31.50 8.81
N THR A 624 -25.40 31.81 8.13
CA THR A 624 -25.38 32.66 6.93
C THR A 624 -26.17 32.02 5.78
N GLY A 625 -26.04 30.71 5.60
CA GLY A 625 -26.82 29.92 4.64
C GLY A 625 -28.33 30.00 4.92
N ALA A 626 -28.75 29.70 6.15
CA ALA A 626 -30.16 29.74 6.53
C ALA A 626 -30.78 31.15 6.36
N ILE A 627 -30.03 32.21 6.66
CA ILE A 627 -30.45 33.59 6.39
C ILE A 627 -30.59 33.80 4.87
N HIS A 628 -29.61 33.34 4.09
CA HIS A 628 -29.62 33.48 2.64
C HIS A 628 -30.82 32.78 1.99
N ASP A 629 -31.14 31.57 2.42
CA ASP A 629 -32.28 30.80 1.93
C ASP A 629 -33.60 31.54 2.22
N GLU A 630 -33.78 31.99 3.47
CA GLU A 630 -34.98 32.75 3.85
C GLU A 630 -35.14 34.06 3.04
N MET A 631 -34.04 34.78 2.83
CA MET A 631 -34.08 36.04 2.08
C MET A 631 -34.26 35.83 0.58
N THR A 632 -33.74 34.73 0.04
CA THR A 632 -33.97 34.31 -1.33
C THR A 632 -35.44 33.99 -1.56
N ASP A 633 -36.06 33.21 -0.67
CA ASP A 633 -37.47 32.83 -0.77
C ASP A 633 -38.40 34.05 -0.69
N LYS A 634 -38.02 35.09 0.07
CA LYS A 634 -38.74 36.37 0.12
C LYS A 634 -38.57 37.22 -1.14
N ASN A 635 -37.53 36.98 -1.93
CA ASN A 635 -37.17 37.80 -3.09
C ASN A 635 -36.89 36.93 -4.34
N PRO A 636 -37.88 36.15 -4.83
CA PRO A 636 -37.65 35.18 -5.91
C PRO A 636 -37.24 35.82 -7.24
N ASP A 637 -37.63 37.08 -7.48
CA ASP A 637 -37.39 37.81 -8.73
C ASP A 637 -36.15 38.73 -8.68
N LYS A 638 -35.31 38.63 -7.65
CA LYS A 638 -34.12 39.47 -7.48
C LYS A 638 -32.88 38.62 -7.19
N GLY A 639 -31.73 39.10 -7.66
CA GLY A 639 -30.44 38.58 -7.20
C GLY A 639 -30.26 38.91 -5.72
N VAL A 640 -29.87 37.92 -4.92
CA VAL A 640 -29.67 38.05 -3.47
C VAL A 640 -28.24 37.66 -3.14
N VAL A 641 -27.58 38.46 -2.30
CA VAL A 641 -26.27 38.14 -1.75
C VAL A 641 -26.33 38.33 -0.24
N THR A 642 -25.78 37.39 0.52
CA THR A 642 -25.74 37.45 1.99
C THR A 642 -24.29 37.35 2.47
N LEU A 643 -23.87 38.30 3.31
CA LEU A 643 -22.57 38.33 3.95
C LEU A 643 -22.70 38.11 5.46
N GLY A 644 -22.18 36.99 5.93
CA GLY A 644 -21.96 36.71 7.34
C GLY A 644 -20.58 37.17 7.76
N VAL A 645 -20.49 38.27 8.49
CA VAL A 645 -19.23 38.94 8.84
C VAL A 645 -18.82 38.53 10.25
N GLY A 646 -17.72 37.79 10.36
CA GLY A 646 -17.04 37.48 11.61
C GLY A 646 -15.97 38.52 11.97
N PRO A 647 -15.13 38.26 12.99
CA PRO A 647 -14.06 39.17 13.37
C PRO A 647 -12.94 39.21 12.31
N ASP A 648 -12.52 38.05 11.84
CA ASP A 648 -11.39 37.84 10.91
C ASP A 648 -11.80 37.05 9.66
N PHE A 649 -13.11 36.92 9.40
CA PHE A 649 -13.64 36.22 8.23
C PHE A 649 -14.96 36.82 7.73
N ILE A 650 -15.27 36.58 6.45
CA ILE A 650 -16.60 36.82 5.85
C ILE A 650 -17.01 35.55 5.10
N VAL A 651 -18.22 35.06 5.38
CA VAL A 651 -18.90 34.03 4.60
C VAL A 651 -19.84 34.71 3.61
N LEU A 652 -19.80 34.30 2.35
CA LEU A 652 -20.62 34.80 1.27
C LEU A 652 -21.52 33.68 0.72
N ARG A 653 -22.80 34.03 0.52
CA ARG A 653 -23.79 33.25 -0.23
C ARG A 653 -24.45 34.13 -1.28
N SER A 654 -24.72 33.60 -2.47
CA SER A 654 -25.25 34.35 -3.61
C SER A 654 -26.19 33.50 -4.45
N LYS A 655 -27.30 34.11 -4.85
CA LYS A 655 -28.19 33.59 -5.89
C LYS A 655 -28.51 34.68 -6.89
N GLY A 656 -28.41 34.34 -8.16
CA GLY A 656 -28.70 35.24 -9.28
C GLY A 656 -27.69 36.37 -9.49
N VAL A 657 -26.50 36.26 -8.91
CA VAL A 657 -25.37 37.18 -9.14
C VAL A 657 -24.13 36.37 -9.49
N LEU A 658 -23.63 36.55 -10.72
CA LEU A 658 -22.46 35.83 -11.24
C LEU A 658 -21.17 36.47 -10.75
N MET A 659 -20.51 35.84 -9.79
CA MET A 659 -19.29 36.38 -9.19
C MET A 659 -18.12 35.44 -9.32
N ASN A 660 -17.07 35.85 -10.02
CA ASN A 660 -15.82 35.09 -9.96
C ASN A 660 -15.10 35.40 -8.62
N PHE A 661 -15.45 34.67 -7.57
CA PHE A 661 -14.92 34.89 -6.21
C PHE A 661 -13.39 34.75 -6.15
N PRO A 662 -12.75 33.75 -6.78
CA PRO A 662 -11.28 33.69 -6.85
C PRO A 662 -10.65 34.96 -7.43
N ARG A 663 -11.26 35.55 -8.48
CA ARG A 663 -10.80 36.82 -9.05
C ARG A 663 -11.02 38.00 -8.09
N ILE A 664 -12.12 38.01 -7.33
CA ILE A 664 -12.37 39.03 -6.30
C ILE A 664 -11.28 38.96 -5.22
N ILE A 665 -10.96 37.76 -4.72
CA ILE A 665 -9.89 37.55 -3.73
C ILE A 665 -8.52 37.94 -4.31
N GLY A 666 -8.22 37.56 -5.54
CA GLY A 666 -6.98 37.97 -6.22
C GLY A 666 -6.84 39.49 -6.35
N ASN A 667 -7.95 40.20 -6.57
CA ASN A 667 -7.97 41.66 -6.59
C ASN A 667 -7.87 42.28 -5.19
N LEU A 668 -8.51 41.66 -4.19
CA LEU A 668 -8.42 42.06 -2.79
C LEU A 668 -6.96 41.98 -2.30
N LYS A 669 -6.28 40.85 -2.53
CA LYS A 669 -4.86 40.65 -2.22
C LYS A 669 -3.94 41.71 -2.87
N LYS A 670 -4.26 42.14 -4.10
CA LYS A 670 -3.48 43.16 -4.81
C LYS A 670 -3.74 44.59 -4.33
N LYS A 671 -4.96 44.89 -3.91
CA LYS A 671 -5.38 46.26 -3.54
C LYS A 671 -5.25 46.57 -2.07
N LEU A 672 -5.42 45.56 -1.21
CA LEU A 672 -5.30 45.62 0.24
C LEU A 672 -4.33 44.53 0.72
N PRO A 673 -3.02 44.60 0.37
CA PRO A 673 -2.04 43.59 0.78
C PRO A 673 -1.92 43.47 2.31
N GLU A 674 -2.12 44.57 3.04
CA GLU A 674 -2.13 44.62 4.51
C GLU A 674 -3.33 43.89 5.15
N ALA A 675 -4.39 43.59 4.39
CA ALA A 675 -5.51 42.79 4.89
C ALA A 675 -5.12 41.33 5.16
N GLY A 676 -3.99 40.86 4.63
CA GLY A 676 -3.59 39.46 4.74
C GLY A 676 -4.68 38.52 4.22
N ALA A 677 -5.45 38.98 3.22
CA ALA A 677 -6.66 38.30 2.80
C ALA A 677 -6.31 36.94 2.19
N ASP A 678 -6.99 35.90 2.62
CA ASP A 678 -6.88 34.56 2.04
C ASP A 678 -8.23 33.87 2.00
N GLY A 679 -8.47 33.02 1.00
CA GLY A 679 -9.75 32.36 0.87
C GLY A 679 -10.05 31.88 -0.53
N GLY A 680 -11.19 31.20 -0.63
CA GLY A 680 -11.63 30.49 -1.82
C GLY A 680 -13.15 30.40 -1.90
N GLY A 681 -13.62 29.80 -2.98
CA GLY A 681 -15.05 29.65 -3.26
C GLY A 681 -15.35 29.51 -4.74
N HIS A 682 -16.64 29.41 -5.03
CA HIS A 682 -17.26 29.30 -6.35
C HIS A 682 -18.09 30.55 -6.68
N GLU A 683 -18.85 30.50 -7.77
CA GLU A 683 -19.63 31.64 -8.24
C GLU A 683 -20.77 32.06 -7.31
N VAL A 684 -21.26 31.11 -6.51
CA VAL A 684 -22.42 31.25 -5.62
C VAL A 684 -22.06 31.24 -4.13
N VAL A 685 -20.89 30.72 -3.77
CA VAL A 685 -20.47 30.52 -2.37
C VAL A 685 -19.00 30.88 -2.22
N GLY A 686 -18.64 31.62 -1.17
CA GLY A 686 -17.24 31.87 -0.86
C GLY A 686 -16.98 32.19 0.60
N SER A 687 -15.72 32.12 0.99
CA SER A 687 -15.27 32.66 2.27
C SER A 687 -13.92 33.32 2.15
N VAL A 688 -13.71 34.39 2.92
CA VAL A 688 -12.42 35.09 3.01
C VAL A 688 -12.06 35.27 4.47
N LYS A 689 -10.80 34.99 4.80
CA LYS A 689 -10.15 35.35 6.05
C LYS A 689 -9.28 36.57 5.84
N PHE A 690 -9.13 37.39 6.87
CA PHE A 690 -8.35 38.62 6.83
C PHE A 690 -7.94 39.02 8.26
N VAL A 691 -7.00 39.95 8.37
CA VAL A 691 -6.64 40.52 9.67
C VAL A 691 -7.83 41.31 10.23
N GLU A 692 -8.26 41.01 11.46
CA GLU A 692 -9.43 41.61 12.12
C GLU A 692 -9.48 43.15 12.03
N GLY A 693 -8.34 43.83 12.12
CA GLY A 693 -8.25 45.29 12.02
C GLY A 693 -8.59 45.88 10.64
N MET A 694 -8.69 45.04 9.60
CA MET A 694 -8.99 45.44 8.21
C MET A 694 -10.43 45.06 7.79
N ARG A 695 -11.27 44.69 8.78
CA ARG A 695 -12.61 44.16 8.56
C ARG A 695 -13.50 45.07 7.72
N GLU A 696 -13.52 46.37 8.03
CA GLU A 696 -14.39 47.33 7.34
C GLU A 696 -13.93 47.57 5.90
N GLU A 697 -12.62 47.66 5.67
CA GLU A 697 -12.02 47.85 4.35
C GLU A 697 -12.27 46.64 3.44
N VAL A 698 -12.15 45.42 3.98
CA VAL A 698 -12.45 44.20 3.24
C VAL A 698 -13.94 44.11 2.91
N LEU A 699 -14.82 44.41 3.86
CA LEU A 699 -16.26 44.41 3.64
C LEU A 699 -16.65 45.41 2.54
N ASP A 700 -16.18 46.66 2.62
CA ASP A 700 -16.44 47.69 1.60
C ASP A 700 -15.90 47.27 0.22
N PHE A 701 -14.72 46.65 0.18
CA PHE A 701 -14.16 46.11 -1.06
C PHE A 701 -15.05 45.04 -1.69
N LEU A 702 -15.55 44.09 -0.88
CA LEU A 702 -16.44 43.04 -1.34
C LEU A 702 -17.75 43.64 -1.86
N LYS A 703 -18.40 44.52 -1.10
CA LYS A 703 -19.64 45.20 -1.52
C LYS A 703 -19.50 45.89 -2.88
N LYS A 704 -18.42 46.65 -3.07
CA LYS A 704 -18.11 47.33 -4.34
C LYS A 704 -17.82 46.37 -5.49
N SER A 705 -17.26 45.19 -5.19
CA SER A 705 -16.96 44.18 -6.20
C SER A 705 -18.23 43.43 -6.62
N ILE A 706 -19.07 43.05 -5.65
CA ILE A 706 -20.38 42.42 -5.86
C ILE A 706 -21.28 43.35 -6.67
N GLY A 707 -21.34 44.64 -6.34
CA GLY A 707 -22.16 45.62 -7.07
C GLY A 707 -21.74 45.87 -8.53
N LYS A 708 -20.61 45.31 -8.98
CA LYS A 708 -20.15 45.35 -10.38
C LYS A 708 -20.37 44.04 -11.13
N ALA A 709 -20.81 42.99 -10.42
CA ALA A 709 -21.06 41.68 -10.98
C ALA A 709 -22.35 41.68 -11.82
N GLU A 710 -22.41 40.79 -12.79
CA GLU A 710 -23.58 40.59 -13.63
C GLU A 710 -24.69 39.86 -12.85
N VAL A 711 -25.94 40.25 -13.07
CA VAL A 711 -27.12 39.64 -12.44
C VAL A 711 -27.81 38.76 -13.48
N GLN A 712 -28.02 37.49 -13.13
CA GLN A 712 -28.79 36.52 -13.92
C GLN A 712 -29.94 36.03 -13.04
N LEU A 713 -31.17 36.35 -13.42
CA LEU A 713 -32.37 35.91 -12.70
C LEU A 713 -32.86 34.56 -13.21
#